data_AF-A0A1N7MC28-F1
#
_entry.id   AF-A0A1N7MC28-F1
#
_cell.length_a   1.000
_cell.length_b   1.000
_cell.length_c   1.000
_cell.angle_alpha   90.00
_cell.angle_beta   90.00
_cell.angle_gamma   90.00
#
_symmetry.space_group_name_H-M   'P 1'
#
loop_
_entity.id
_entity.type
_entity.pdbx_description
1 polymer ?
#
loop_
_entity_poly.entity_id
_entity_poly.type
_entity_poly.pdbx_seq_one_letter_code
_entity_poly.pdbx_strand_id
1 'polypeptide(L)'
;MKIIKQTKLFFHEGKSDKVYEIDLCEVNPDAFIVNFRYGRRGAALKEGSKTPTFVSREKAENIFDQLEKEKRNKGYQSEIEVFVELPSLDALNMNSAEGVILKRLEDATQGINSFKTEWKTSRVIWKAAQMKINEAVPYILKLATKGSEMQLYAAVFAIRTLKITQASELLYSIARSSRHKKYIRNVAFDALLAISDTSGLEKIVSELLESLPSEIKDFIDQGNYDDLKQYYFGKFKKKEKTDELVYLYLLSKAYPSLVRMMEEIIWKIPFASPYFRNIRAIYKLARFRDDAQILGMLSYLFEKKSPMFKRTASLDKEAWNQNQYFYQIGTSVNVRKELSGEESRIAFSNFTKLYFQKNSFYYLKELGEQNKGKEYLRFAVNALIQYTDDSYIPARKSPLSHYGTYNWKERRYYYTVVESPECYRSPLLTIILFGRDKNRKMDSNLEFYIKKEQFWSTEYYYQANKINKVEQENSATSETASDNKQSGSLHQIINTFKNIFGSNKEKPTPSPQKQEESVIKSEENPERLELYPEFWDEMPEAYLQLLMQAKMDLVMKFAYENVSVHSKYRDLLQKIDPEMMVSLLNKSSEYPQKLGLEVLSEKQEELKRNESFVAKLLVCETEEARNWAKTAIDNNTGYFLASTDFMMHLIMNSRKESNEFINNLLQSASLSEERQKTLLGKVIIELLSMENSDNNNAVAESATKKLKITTLDNFSEISWEIVAQLLTSPLNNNRFLASEILLSKSEKYSVTEIPVSIIELLLNNTNESIRQNGISLLAQYPKEEIARNWQEILPLLSSEYKEVVECIFSQNDRLDSQSESQMQTFEKLFDLLMKEQRFENSHQLFREYLEKTASIYINEIPVKWILRLLFADSVKNQLFSFELLKKVEDKTKFTLKQVIALANHEFLAVRQWAWNFYKKNVERIKSDRNHALGILDAKWDDSREFAFNFFSTEFTDEDWDTDCLVGIADSVRSDVENFGKNLIMKFFRKEHGLEYLTKLSQHPSQNMQLFVTSYLQEYASDKPEKLKELEFYFRSVLSRVNKSRTAKNRILDFLEKEGRKNKESAETVSKILDDLSATSAVQDKAKCIDIISELKMIYPQLNVHLQLIS
;
A
#
# COMPACT_ATOMS: atom_id res chain seq x y z
N MET A 1 -41.14 -26.41 16.02
CA MET A 1 -39.86 -27.12 15.82
C MET A 1 -39.68 -27.33 14.33
N LYS A 2 -38.68 -26.68 13.73
CA LYS A 2 -38.40 -26.67 12.29
C LYS A 2 -37.17 -27.54 12.03
N ILE A 3 -37.25 -28.49 11.10
CA ILE A 3 -36.07 -29.28 10.69
C ILE A 3 -35.18 -28.36 9.84
N ILE A 4 -33.93 -28.18 10.26
CA ILE A 4 -32.93 -27.36 9.59
C ILE A 4 -32.01 -28.21 8.72
N LYS A 5 -31.68 -29.41 9.20
CA LYS A 5 -30.82 -30.37 8.49
C LYS A 5 -31.31 -31.78 8.79
N GLN A 6 -31.44 -32.61 7.76
CA GLN A 6 -31.75 -34.03 7.92
C GLN A 6 -30.75 -34.86 7.11
N THR A 7 -30.39 -36.04 7.61
CA THR A 7 -29.57 -37.01 6.87
C THR A 7 -30.07 -38.41 7.15
N LYS A 8 -30.28 -39.19 6.09
CA LYS A 8 -30.66 -40.60 6.15
C LYS A 8 -29.51 -41.46 5.66
N LEU A 9 -29.09 -42.41 6.49
CA LEU A 9 -28.01 -43.35 6.19
C LEU A 9 -28.50 -44.79 6.27
N PHE A 10 -27.92 -45.65 5.43
CA PHE A 10 -28.32 -47.03 5.23
C PHE A 10 -27.12 -47.95 5.44
N PHE A 11 -27.34 -49.10 6.05
CA PHE A 11 -26.36 -50.15 6.21
C PHE A 11 -26.92 -51.44 5.63
N HIS A 12 -26.29 -51.95 4.58
CA HIS A 12 -26.68 -53.17 3.88
C HIS A 12 -25.49 -54.12 3.73
N GLU A 13 -25.50 -55.21 4.49
CA GLU A 13 -24.46 -56.25 4.45
C GLU A 13 -25.06 -57.60 4.86
N GLY A 14 -24.99 -58.60 3.97
CA GLY A 14 -25.61 -59.91 4.17
C GLY A 14 -27.12 -59.81 4.39
N LYS A 15 -27.63 -60.29 5.54
CA LYS A 15 -29.05 -60.20 5.93
C LYS A 15 -29.42 -58.88 6.65
N SER A 16 -28.46 -58.00 6.90
CA SER A 16 -28.70 -56.74 7.61
C SER A 16 -29.15 -55.64 6.64
N ASP A 17 -30.33 -55.05 6.87
CA ASP A 17 -30.83 -53.88 6.14
C ASP A 17 -31.36 -52.84 7.14
N LYS A 18 -30.51 -51.88 7.50
CA LYS A 18 -30.77 -50.89 8.56
C LYS A 18 -30.82 -49.48 8.00
N VAL A 19 -31.67 -48.65 8.57
CA VAL A 19 -31.72 -47.20 8.33
C VAL A 19 -31.43 -46.44 9.61
N TYR A 20 -30.75 -45.30 9.49
CA TYR A 20 -30.43 -44.37 10.55
C TYR A 20 -30.70 -42.94 10.05
N GLU A 21 -31.65 -42.25 10.66
CA GLU A 21 -32.00 -40.86 10.36
C GLU A 21 -31.44 -39.95 11.46
N ILE A 22 -30.94 -38.78 11.08
CA ILE A 22 -30.47 -37.74 11.99
C ILE A 22 -31.15 -36.44 11.59
N ASP A 23 -31.79 -35.77 12.56
CA ASP A 23 -32.47 -34.49 12.37
C ASP A 23 -31.83 -33.43 13.27
N LEU A 24 -31.37 -32.32 12.70
CA LEU A 24 -31.10 -31.08 13.42
C LEU A 24 -32.33 -30.20 13.32
N CYS A 25 -32.89 -29.84 14.46
CA CYS A 25 -34.12 -29.08 14.53
C CYS A 25 -33.92 -27.78 15.33
N GLU A 26 -34.46 -26.70 14.80
CA GLU A 26 -34.61 -25.41 15.47
C GLU A 26 -35.91 -25.42 16.27
N VAL A 27 -35.81 -25.09 17.56
CA VAL A 27 -36.97 -24.91 18.44
C VAL A 27 -37.33 -23.43 18.50
N ASN A 28 -36.33 -22.57 18.64
CA ASN A 28 -36.37 -21.12 18.47
C ASN A 28 -34.96 -20.63 18.02
N PRO A 29 -34.77 -19.32 17.70
CA PRO A 29 -33.53 -18.83 17.10
C PRO A 29 -32.23 -19.14 17.87
N ASP A 30 -32.31 -19.36 19.19
CA ASP A 30 -31.16 -19.64 20.05
C ASP A 30 -31.12 -21.09 20.58
N ALA A 31 -32.11 -21.92 20.26
CA ALA A 31 -32.30 -23.26 20.83
C ALA A 31 -32.46 -24.33 19.75
N PHE A 32 -31.47 -25.24 19.68
CA PHE A 32 -31.43 -26.33 18.71
C PHE A 32 -31.33 -27.69 19.41
N ILE A 33 -31.81 -28.75 18.75
CA ILE A 33 -31.77 -30.13 19.24
C ILE A 33 -31.43 -31.07 18.08
N VAL A 34 -30.68 -32.14 18.37
CA VAL A 34 -30.30 -33.18 17.41
C VAL A 34 -30.98 -34.49 17.78
N ASN A 35 -31.96 -34.90 16.97
CA ASN A 35 -32.68 -36.15 17.13
C ASN A 35 -32.16 -37.21 16.16
N PHE A 36 -32.40 -38.48 16.48
CA PHE A 36 -32.07 -39.58 15.59
C PHE A 36 -33.14 -40.67 15.63
N ARG A 37 -33.29 -41.41 14.53
CA ARG A 37 -34.15 -42.58 14.43
C ARG A 37 -33.37 -43.73 13.82
N TYR A 38 -33.56 -44.95 14.30
CA TYR A 38 -32.86 -46.10 13.72
C TYR A 38 -33.67 -47.40 13.80
N GLY A 39 -33.45 -48.29 12.84
CA GLY A 39 -34.18 -49.56 12.78
C GLY A 39 -33.91 -50.33 11.50
N ARG A 40 -34.65 -51.43 11.31
CA ARG A 40 -34.67 -52.13 10.02
C ARG A 40 -35.43 -51.28 9.01
N ARG A 41 -34.91 -51.15 7.79
CA ARG A 41 -35.58 -50.39 6.72
C ARG A 41 -36.98 -50.97 6.46
N GLY A 42 -38.00 -50.11 6.38
CA GLY A 42 -39.40 -50.50 6.23
C GLY A 42 -40.13 -50.92 7.52
N ALA A 43 -39.44 -50.99 8.68
CA ALA A 43 -40.05 -51.23 9.97
C ALA A 43 -40.19 -49.94 10.80
N ALA A 44 -40.95 -49.98 11.90
CA ALA A 44 -41.03 -48.87 12.84
C ALA A 44 -39.64 -48.55 13.43
N LEU A 45 -39.18 -47.29 13.28
CA LEU A 45 -37.87 -46.86 13.75
C LEU A 45 -37.91 -46.47 15.23
N LYS A 46 -36.86 -46.81 15.96
CA LYS A 46 -36.67 -46.37 17.35
C LYS A 46 -36.12 -44.95 17.34
N GLU A 47 -36.81 -44.03 17.99
CA GLU A 47 -36.41 -42.63 18.09
C GLU A 47 -35.60 -42.35 19.36
N GLY A 48 -34.73 -41.36 19.30
CA GLY A 48 -33.98 -40.85 20.45
C GLY A 48 -33.45 -39.43 20.19
N SER A 49 -33.03 -38.75 21.25
CA SER A 49 -32.35 -37.47 21.14
C SER A 49 -30.90 -37.58 21.56
N LYS A 50 -30.00 -36.95 20.80
CA LYS A 50 -28.57 -36.90 21.15
C LYS A 50 -28.21 -35.70 22.02
N THR A 51 -29.12 -34.73 22.09
CA THR A 51 -29.02 -33.54 22.94
C THR A 51 -30.20 -33.55 23.93
N PRO A 52 -29.99 -33.99 25.18
CA PRO A 52 -31.06 -34.03 26.19
C PRO A 52 -31.55 -32.64 26.61
N THR A 53 -30.79 -31.58 26.32
CA THR A 53 -31.16 -30.16 26.49
C THR A 53 -30.95 -29.41 25.18
N PHE A 54 -31.59 -28.24 25.04
CA PHE A 54 -31.32 -27.35 23.92
C PHE A 54 -29.87 -26.84 23.94
N VAL A 55 -29.28 -26.68 22.76
CA VAL A 55 -27.90 -26.19 22.58
C VAL A 55 -27.86 -25.08 21.53
N SER A 56 -26.76 -24.32 21.48
CA SER A 56 -26.53 -23.34 20.43
C SER A 56 -26.44 -24.01 19.05
N ARG A 57 -26.69 -23.24 17.99
CA ARG A 57 -26.62 -23.71 16.60
C ARG A 57 -25.30 -24.41 16.29
N GLU A 58 -24.17 -23.77 16.63
CA GLU A 58 -22.83 -24.31 16.38
C GLU A 58 -22.60 -25.64 17.10
N LYS A 59 -23.08 -25.76 18.34
CA LYS A 59 -22.96 -26.98 19.12
C LYS A 59 -23.87 -28.09 18.57
N ALA A 60 -25.08 -27.76 18.14
CA ALA A 60 -25.98 -28.72 17.48
C ALA A 60 -25.39 -29.23 16.16
N GLU A 61 -24.85 -28.35 15.32
CA GLU A 61 -24.20 -28.71 14.05
C GLU A 61 -23.00 -29.64 14.29
N ASN A 62 -22.17 -29.36 15.29
CA ASN A 62 -21.06 -30.24 15.69
C ASN A 62 -21.52 -31.63 16.16
N ILE A 63 -22.58 -31.71 16.98
CA ILE A 63 -23.11 -32.99 17.47
C ILE A 63 -23.72 -33.80 16.34
N PHE A 64 -24.47 -33.15 15.44
CA PHE A 64 -25.02 -33.76 14.24
C PHE A 64 -23.91 -34.37 13.37
N ASP A 65 -22.88 -33.59 13.06
CA ASP A 65 -21.76 -34.02 12.20
C ASP A 65 -20.93 -35.15 12.85
N GLN A 66 -20.77 -35.14 14.18
CA GLN A 66 -20.12 -36.23 14.93
C GLN A 66 -20.94 -37.52 14.88
N LEU A 67 -22.26 -37.44 15.06
CA LEU A 67 -23.14 -38.60 15.02
C LEU A 67 -23.15 -39.22 13.62
N GLU A 68 -23.24 -38.41 12.57
CA GLU A 68 -23.14 -38.87 11.18
C GLU A 68 -21.81 -39.58 10.93
N LYS A 69 -20.68 -38.99 11.37
CA LYS A 69 -19.34 -39.59 11.25
C LYS A 69 -19.25 -40.93 11.96
N GLU A 70 -19.78 -41.03 13.18
CA GLU A 70 -19.81 -42.28 13.93
C GLU A 70 -20.53 -43.39 13.14
N LYS A 71 -21.66 -43.08 12.50
CA LYS A 71 -22.40 -44.06 11.70
C LYS A 71 -21.71 -44.40 10.39
N ARG A 72 -21.15 -43.42 9.69
CA ARG A 72 -20.35 -43.68 8.47
C ARG A 72 -19.13 -44.55 8.75
N ASN A 73 -18.44 -44.33 9.87
CA ASN A 73 -17.34 -45.20 10.31
C ASN A 73 -17.79 -46.63 10.64
N LYS A 74 -19.07 -46.81 11.01
CA LYS A 74 -19.71 -48.11 11.23
C LYS A 74 -20.30 -48.72 9.95
N GLY A 75 -19.96 -48.17 8.78
CA GLY A 75 -20.35 -48.70 7.46
C GLY A 75 -21.65 -48.16 6.88
N TYR A 76 -22.33 -47.22 7.55
CA TYR A 76 -23.55 -46.61 7.00
C TYR A 76 -23.23 -45.64 5.84
N GLN A 77 -24.02 -45.64 4.79
CA GLN A 77 -23.83 -44.87 3.55
C GLN A 77 -25.15 -44.21 3.11
N SER A 78 -25.13 -43.28 2.17
CA SER A 78 -26.38 -42.75 1.61
C SER A 78 -27.13 -43.81 0.78
N GLU A 79 -28.43 -43.60 0.54
CA GLU A 79 -29.27 -44.57 -0.20
C GLU A 79 -28.66 -44.93 -1.56
N ILE A 80 -28.25 -43.91 -2.31
CA ILE A 80 -27.66 -44.05 -3.63
C ILE A 80 -26.33 -44.80 -3.58
N GLU A 81 -25.50 -44.56 -2.56
CA GLU A 81 -24.22 -45.26 -2.41
C GLU A 81 -24.38 -46.77 -2.16
N VAL A 82 -25.46 -47.16 -1.48
CA VAL A 82 -25.73 -48.55 -1.12
C VAL A 82 -26.42 -49.32 -2.26
N PHE A 83 -27.41 -48.70 -2.91
CA PHE A 83 -28.33 -49.41 -3.80
C PHE A 83 -28.11 -49.11 -5.30
N VAL A 84 -27.06 -48.36 -5.68
CA VAL A 84 -26.75 -48.20 -7.11
C VAL A 84 -26.28 -49.53 -7.71
N GLU A 85 -26.99 -50.01 -8.73
CA GLU A 85 -26.62 -51.20 -9.48
C GLU A 85 -25.39 -50.90 -10.34
N LEU A 86 -24.38 -51.76 -10.25
CA LEU A 86 -23.17 -51.64 -11.07
C LEU A 86 -23.40 -52.30 -12.44
N PRO A 87 -23.03 -51.63 -13.55
CA PRO A 87 -23.23 -52.19 -14.88
C PRO A 87 -22.28 -53.38 -15.11
N SER A 88 -22.76 -54.44 -15.77
CA SER A 88 -21.90 -55.55 -16.21
C SER A 88 -20.88 -55.04 -17.25
N LEU A 89 -19.63 -55.49 -17.12
CA LEU A 89 -18.54 -55.17 -18.05
C LEU A 89 -18.39 -56.20 -19.18
N ASP A 90 -19.25 -57.23 -19.26
CA ASP A 90 -19.10 -58.37 -20.18
C ASP A 90 -19.14 -57.97 -21.67
N ALA A 91 -19.80 -56.86 -22.00
CA ALA A 91 -19.95 -56.35 -23.37
C ALA A 91 -18.86 -55.32 -23.79
N LEU A 92 -17.96 -54.93 -22.90
CA LEU A 92 -16.98 -53.86 -23.14
C LEU A 92 -15.63 -54.41 -23.59
N ASN A 93 -14.99 -53.73 -24.55
CA ASN A 93 -13.64 -54.06 -24.96
C ASN A 93 -12.64 -53.70 -23.84
N MET A 94 -12.20 -54.70 -23.08
CA MET A 94 -11.25 -54.52 -21.96
C MET A 94 -9.86 -53.99 -22.38
N ASN A 95 -9.55 -53.98 -23.67
CA ASN A 95 -8.31 -53.42 -24.21
C ASN A 95 -8.41 -51.93 -24.59
N SER A 96 -9.61 -51.32 -24.54
CA SER A 96 -9.76 -49.88 -24.75
C SER A 96 -9.39 -49.07 -23.51
N ALA A 97 -9.06 -47.79 -23.67
CA ALA A 97 -8.76 -46.91 -22.54
C ALA A 97 -9.96 -46.78 -21.59
N GLU A 98 -11.18 -46.75 -22.12
CA GLU A 98 -12.44 -46.70 -21.38
C GLU A 98 -12.67 -47.98 -20.57
N GLY A 99 -12.50 -49.15 -21.20
CA GLY A 99 -12.64 -50.46 -20.54
C GLY A 99 -11.66 -50.63 -19.38
N VAL A 100 -10.41 -50.19 -19.55
CA VAL A 100 -9.40 -50.18 -18.48
C VAL A 100 -9.81 -49.30 -17.31
N ILE A 101 -10.34 -48.10 -17.57
CA ILE A 101 -10.78 -47.18 -16.51
C ILE A 101 -11.98 -47.76 -15.75
N LEU A 102 -12.97 -48.32 -16.45
CA LEU A 102 -14.14 -48.94 -15.83
C LEU A 102 -13.76 -50.16 -14.99
N LYS A 103 -12.88 -51.03 -15.48
CA LYS A 103 -12.41 -52.19 -14.71
C LYS A 103 -11.67 -51.77 -13.44
N ARG A 104 -10.87 -50.70 -13.49
CA ARG A 104 -10.22 -50.16 -12.28
C ARG A 104 -11.20 -49.59 -11.26
N LEU A 105 -12.31 -49.01 -11.73
CA LEU A 105 -13.37 -48.55 -10.85
C LEU A 105 -14.10 -49.72 -10.21
N GLU A 106 -14.39 -50.79 -10.96
CA GLU A 106 -14.95 -52.03 -10.44
C GLU A 106 -14.03 -52.66 -9.39
N ASP A 107 -12.74 -52.84 -9.71
CA ASP A 107 -11.70 -53.34 -8.81
C ASP A 107 -11.69 -52.54 -7.49
N ALA A 108 -11.75 -51.21 -7.58
CA ALA A 108 -11.80 -50.34 -6.41
C ALA A 108 -13.08 -50.51 -5.56
N THR A 109 -14.22 -50.90 -6.15
CA THR A 109 -15.44 -51.21 -5.38
C THR A 109 -15.34 -52.53 -4.63
N GLN A 110 -14.54 -53.47 -5.13
CA GLN A 110 -14.34 -54.81 -4.57
C GLN A 110 -13.09 -54.90 -3.67
N GLY A 111 -12.24 -53.86 -3.65
CA GLY A 111 -10.98 -53.85 -2.89
C GLY A 111 -9.90 -54.75 -3.49
N ILE A 112 -9.99 -55.05 -4.79
CA ILE A 112 -9.01 -55.86 -5.53
C ILE A 112 -8.19 -54.97 -6.47
N ASN A 113 -7.12 -55.51 -7.05
CA ASN A 113 -6.37 -54.87 -8.12
C ASN A 113 -6.03 -55.92 -9.19
N SER A 114 -6.72 -55.84 -10.33
CA SER A 114 -6.55 -56.77 -11.45
C SER A 114 -5.39 -56.38 -12.38
N PHE A 115 -4.73 -55.24 -12.14
CA PHE A 115 -3.65 -54.72 -12.98
C PHE A 115 -2.29 -54.77 -12.25
N LYS A 116 -1.19 -54.99 -13.01
CA LYS A 116 0.20 -54.73 -12.53
C LYS A 116 0.36 -53.28 -12.01
N THR A 117 -0.45 -52.46 -12.66
CA THR A 117 -1.04 -51.14 -12.45
C THR A 117 -1.49 -50.62 -11.10
N GLU A 118 -0.70 -50.06 -10.17
CA GLU A 118 -1.33 -49.40 -9.00
C GLU A 118 -1.70 -47.93 -9.30
N TRP A 119 -3.01 -47.64 -9.43
CA TRP A 119 -3.54 -46.28 -9.55
C TRP A 119 -4.44 -45.96 -8.36
N LYS A 120 -4.23 -44.80 -7.73
CA LYS A 120 -5.15 -44.29 -6.70
C LYS A 120 -6.55 -44.13 -7.28
N THR A 121 -7.58 -44.55 -6.55
CA THR A 121 -9.00 -44.41 -6.95
C THR A 121 -9.37 -42.98 -7.34
N SER A 122 -8.83 -41.97 -6.63
CA SER A 122 -9.02 -40.56 -6.98
C SER A 122 -8.54 -40.22 -8.39
N ARG A 123 -7.44 -40.83 -8.86
CA ARG A 123 -6.88 -40.62 -10.20
C ARG A 123 -7.72 -41.32 -11.26
N VAL A 124 -8.24 -42.51 -10.97
CA VAL A 124 -9.13 -43.26 -11.86
C VAL A 124 -10.44 -42.50 -12.06
N ILE A 125 -11.07 -42.04 -10.97
CA ILE A 125 -12.30 -41.21 -11.03
C ILE A 125 -12.06 -39.93 -11.82
N TRP A 126 -10.95 -39.22 -11.56
CA TRP A 126 -10.59 -38.01 -12.30
C TRP A 126 -10.46 -38.28 -13.80
N LYS A 127 -9.81 -39.40 -14.17
CA LYS A 127 -9.60 -39.76 -15.57
C LYS A 127 -10.90 -40.15 -16.26
N ALA A 128 -11.80 -40.86 -15.57
CA ALA A 128 -13.15 -41.17 -16.07
C ALA A 128 -13.94 -39.90 -16.42
N ALA A 129 -13.89 -38.89 -15.55
CA ALA A 129 -14.51 -37.59 -15.79
C ALA A 129 -13.88 -36.84 -16.97
N GLN A 130 -12.54 -36.82 -17.06
CA GLN A 130 -11.83 -36.18 -18.19
C GLN A 130 -12.18 -36.80 -19.54
N MET A 131 -12.38 -38.11 -19.58
CA MET A 131 -12.78 -38.89 -20.76
C MET A 131 -14.29 -38.90 -20.99
N LYS A 132 -15.08 -38.28 -20.12
CA LYS A 132 -16.56 -38.24 -20.19
C LYS A 132 -17.22 -39.63 -20.27
N ILE A 133 -16.70 -40.62 -19.53
CA ILE A 133 -17.22 -41.99 -19.50
C ILE A 133 -18.49 -42.03 -18.63
N ASN A 134 -19.67 -42.15 -19.26
CA ASN A 134 -20.95 -42.13 -18.54
C ASN A 134 -21.21 -43.43 -17.77
N GLU A 135 -20.69 -44.56 -18.23
CA GLU A 135 -20.79 -45.86 -17.59
C GLU A 135 -20.05 -45.90 -16.23
N ALA A 136 -19.17 -44.93 -15.98
CA ALA A 136 -18.48 -44.78 -14.71
C ALA A 136 -19.40 -44.25 -13.59
N VAL A 137 -20.56 -43.67 -13.92
CA VAL A 137 -21.45 -42.98 -12.97
C VAL A 137 -21.83 -43.86 -11.76
N PRO A 138 -22.30 -45.11 -11.91
CA PRO A 138 -22.63 -45.98 -10.78
C PRO A 138 -21.43 -46.24 -9.86
N TYR A 139 -20.26 -46.45 -10.44
CA TYR A 139 -19.02 -46.67 -9.67
C TYR A 139 -18.60 -45.41 -8.91
N ILE A 140 -18.69 -44.23 -9.54
CA ILE A 140 -18.36 -42.95 -8.92
C ILE A 140 -19.26 -42.69 -7.72
N LEU A 141 -20.58 -42.89 -7.87
CA LEU A 141 -21.55 -42.76 -6.77
C LEU A 141 -21.17 -43.68 -5.61
N LYS A 142 -20.91 -44.97 -5.88
CA LYS A 142 -20.54 -45.96 -4.86
C LYS A 142 -19.21 -45.69 -4.15
N LEU A 143 -18.27 -45.01 -4.82
CA LEU A 143 -16.93 -44.73 -4.33
C LEU A 143 -16.76 -43.34 -3.73
N ALA A 144 -17.71 -42.42 -3.91
CA ALA A 144 -17.53 -41.00 -3.62
C ALA A 144 -17.03 -40.71 -2.20
N THR A 145 -17.59 -41.38 -1.18
CA THR A 145 -17.23 -41.15 0.24
C THR A 145 -16.32 -42.23 0.86
N LYS A 146 -15.93 -43.27 0.11
CA LYS A 146 -15.17 -44.43 0.64
C LYS A 146 -13.66 -44.20 0.81
N GLY A 147 -13.14 -43.03 0.46
CA GLY A 147 -11.70 -42.80 0.42
C GLY A 147 -11.22 -41.48 1.02
N SER A 148 -10.05 -41.06 0.58
CA SER A 148 -9.42 -39.81 1.04
C SER A 148 -10.20 -38.57 0.61
N GLU A 149 -9.90 -37.41 1.22
CA GLU A 149 -10.42 -36.10 0.76
C GLU A 149 -10.14 -35.82 -0.72
N MET A 150 -9.04 -36.34 -1.27
CA MET A 150 -8.71 -36.22 -2.69
C MET A 150 -9.63 -37.08 -3.57
N GLN A 151 -10.06 -38.25 -3.07
CA GLN A 151 -11.05 -39.08 -3.75
C GLN A 151 -12.41 -38.41 -3.76
N LEU A 152 -12.84 -37.85 -2.61
CA LEU A 152 -14.07 -37.07 -2.53
C LEU A 152 -14.04 -35.87 -3.49
N TYR A 153 -12.94 -35.12 -3.51
CA TYR A 153 -12.75 -34.00 -4.45
C TYR A 153 -12.84 -34.44 -5.92
N ALA A 154 -12.20 -35.55 -6.29
CA ALA A 154 -12.28 -36.11 -7.64
C ALA A 154 -13.69 -36.62 -7.97
N ALA A 155 -14.42 -37.19 -7.00
CA ALA A 155 -15.81 -37.62 -7.19
C ALA A 155 -16.75 -36.44 -7.41
N VAL A 156 -16.62 -35.35 -6.63
CA VAL A 156 -17.41 -34.11 -6.85
C VAL A 156 -17.09 -33.52 -8.24
N PHE A 157 -15.83 -33.57 -8.68
CA PHE A 157 -15.46 -33.18 -10.04
C PHE A 157 -16.16 -34.03 -11.09
N ALA A 158 -16.14 -35.36 -10.92
CA ALA A 158 -16.78 -36.27 -11.84
C ALA A 158 -18.30 -36.09 -11.87
N ILE A 159 -18.94 -35.91 -10.71
CA ILE A 159 -20.37 -35.63 -10.57
C ILE A 159 -20.76 -34.38 -11.35
N ARG A 160 -20.01 -33.29 -11.21
CA ARG A 160 -20.25 -32.06 -11.96
C ARG A 160 -20.04 -32.28 -13.46
N THR A 161 -18.90 -32.83 -13.85
CA THR A 161 -18.49 -32.95 -15.27
C THR A 161 -19.39 -33.88 -16.06
N LEU A 162 -19.80 -35.01 -15.46
CA LEU A 162 -20.73 -35.98 -16.05
C LEU A 162 -22.21 -35.62 -15.79
N LYS A 163 -22.49 -34.51 -15.11
CA LYS A 163 -23.83 -34.03 -14.76
C LYS A 163 -24.71 -35.09 -14.06
N ILE A 164 -24.16 -35.75 -13.03
CA ILE A 164 -24.83 -36.83 -12.29
C ILE A 164 -25.89 -36.26 -11.35
N THR A 165 -27.11 -36.05 -11.84
CA THR A 165 -28.24 -35.46 -11.09
C THR A 165 -28.64 -36.29 -9.86
N GLN A 166 -28.43 -37.61 -9.89
CA GLN A 166 -28.70 -38.51 -8.78
C GLN A 166 -27.88 -38.15 -7.53
N ALA A 167 -26.74 -37.47 -7.66
CA ALA A 167 -25.87 -37.12 -6.55
C ALA A 167 -26.32 -35.89 -5.73
N SER A 168 -27.50 -35.30 -6.02
CA SER A 168 -27.93 -34.03 -5.42
C SER A 168 -27.94 -34.04 -3.90
N GLU A 169 -28.56 -35.04 -3.27
CA GLU A 169 -28.58 -35.19 -1.80
C GLU A 169 -27.19 -35.39 -1.20
N LEU A 170 -26.33 -36.16 -1.88
CA LEU A 170 -24.95 -36.34 -1.48
C LEU A 170 -24.20 -35.00 -1.50
N LEU A 171 -24.31 -34.23 -2.59
CA LEU A 171 -23.65 -32.92 -2.68
C LEU A 171 -24.19 -31.92 -1.66
N TYR A 172 -25.50 -31.92 -1.39
CA TYR A 172 -26.10 -31.10 -0.34
C TYR A 172 -25.54 -31.44 1.04
N SER A 173 -25.37 -32.73 1.35
CA SER A 173 -24.73 -33.15 2.60
C SER A 173 -23.28 -32.66 2.69
N ILE A 174 -22.52 -32.74 1.58
CA ILE A 174 -21.12 -32.32 1.52
C ILE A 174 -20.98 -30.80 1.67
N ALA A 175 -21.79 -30.02 0.94
CA ALA A 175 -21.71 -28.56 0.89
C ALA A 175 -21.99 -27.90 2.26
N ARG A 176 -22.94 -28.48 3.01
CA ARG A 176 -23.40 -27.98 4.33
C ARG A 176 -22.70 -28.59 5.53
N SER A 177 -21.87 -29.62 5.34
CA SER A 177 -21.18 -30.25 6.48
C SER A 177 -19.95 -29.44 6.88
N SER A 178 -19.88 -29.06 8.16
CA SER A 178 -18.72 -28.37 8.74
C SER A 178 -17.47 -29.27 8.79
N ARG A 179 -17.67 -30.59 8.72
CA ARG A 179 -16.62 -31.62 8.69
C ARG A 179 -15.71 -31.51 7.46
N HIS A 180 -16.24 -31.11 6.31
CA HIS A 180 -15.47 -31.05 5.09
C HIS A 180 -14.72 -29.72 4.98
N LYS A 181 -13.46 -29.80 4.51
CA LYS A 181 -12.66 -28.61 4.26
C LYS A 181 -13.39 -27.64 3.34
N LYS A 182 -13.29 -26.33 3.61
CA LYS A 182 -13.96 -25.25 2.87
C LYS A 182 -13.85 -25.40 1.34
N TYR A 183 -12.69 -25.79 0.80
CA TYR A 183 -12.53 -25.96 -0.65
C TYR A 183 -13.36 -27.12 -1.25
N ILE A 184 -13.66 -28.17 -0.48
CA ILE A 184 -14.52 -29.30 -0.92
C ILE A 184 -15.98 -28.85 -0.91
N ARG A 185 -16.39 -28.15 0.16
CA ARG A 185 -17.73 -27.55 0.25
C ARG A 185 -18.00 -26.60 -0.93
N ASN A 186 -17.04 -25.75 -1.25
CA ASN A 186 -17.15 -24.79 -2.35
C ASN A 186 -17.37 -25.49 -3.71
N VAL A 187 -16.61 -26.54 -4.02
CA VAL A 187 -16.82 -27.28 -5.28
C VAL A 187 -18.09 -28.13 -5.26
N ALA A 188 -18.57 -28.53 -4.08
CA ALA A 188 -19.87 -29.20 -3.96
C ALA A 188 -21.03 -28.23 -4.22
N PHE A 189 -20.97 -26.98 -3.72
CA PHE A 189 -21.90 -25.93 -4.11
C PHE A 189 -21.85 -25.66 -5.61
N ASP A 190 -20.67 -25.61 -6.21
CA ASP A 190 -20.57 -25.44 -7.67
C ASP A 190 -21.17 -26.62 -8.45
N ALA A 191 -20.93 -27.85 -7.99
CA ALA A 191 -21.51 -29.05 -8.57
C ALA A 191 -23.04 -29.04 -8.46
N LEU A 192 -23.60 -28.65 -7.31
CA LEU A 192 -25.04 -28.47 -7.11
C LEU A 192 -25.61 -27.43 -8.08
N LEU A 193 -24.96 -26.26 -8.17
CA LEU A 193 -25.32 -25.23 -9.14
C LEU A 193 -25.25 -25.74 -10.58
N ALA A 194 -24.44 -26.75 -10.89
CA ALA A 194 -24.29 -27.30 -12.24
C ALA A 194 -25.33 -28.37 -12.61
N ILE A 195 -25.80 -29.16 -11.64
CA ILE A 195 -26.68 -30.31 -11.90
C ILE A 195 -28.15 -30.09 -11.53
N SER A 196 -28.46 -29.06 -10.73
CA SER A 196 -29.83 -28.82 -10.24
C SER A 196 -30.74 -28.27 -11.34
N ASP A 197 -32.03 -28.55 -11.22
CA ASP A 197 -33.10 -27.93 -12.02
C ASP A 197 -33.40 -26.50 -11.53
N THR A 198 -34.29 -25.76 -12.22
CA THR A 198 -34.57 -24.34 -11.93
C THR A 198 -34.97 -24.11 -10.47
N SER A 199 -35.84 -24.96 -9.90
CA SER A 199 -36.26 -24.82 -8.50
C SER A 199 -35.13 -25.12 -7.51
N GLY A 200 -34.32 -26.16 -7.79
CA GLY A 200 -33.14 -26.46 -6.99
C GLY A 200 -32.09 -25.35 -7.04
N LEU A 201 -31.90 -24.72 -8.21
CA LEU A 201 -30.99 -23.58 -8.40
C LEU A 201 -31.40 -22.39 -7.55
N GLU A 202 -32.67 -21.98 -7.59
CA GLU A 202 -33.20 -20.89 -6.76
C GLU A 202 -32.92 -21.12 -5.28
N LYS A 203 -33.19 -22.35 -4.79
CA LYS A 203 -32.91 -22.72 -3.39
C LYS A 203 -31.43 -22.60 -3.02
N ILE A 204 -30.53 -23.02 -3.89
CA ILE A 204 -29.07 -22.93 -3.64
C ILE A 204 -28.62 -21.47 -3.68
N VAL A 205 -29.13 -20.68 -4.63
CA VAL A 205 -28.81 -19.25 -4.76
C VAL A 205 -29.29 -18.48 -3.52
N SER A 206 -30.52 -18.71 -3.06
CA SER A 206 -31.04 -18.12 -1.83
C SER A 206 -30.18 -18.49 -0.62
N GLU A 207 -29.77 -19.75 -0.49
CA GLU A 207 -28.89 -20.17 0.60
C GLU A 207 -27.51 -19.52 0.54
N LEU A 208 -26.92 -19.39 -0.65
CA LEU A 208 -25.65 -18.67 -0.82
C LEU A 208 -25.79 -17.18 -0.47
N LEU A 209 -26.90 -16.54 -0.81
CA LEU A 209 -27.19 -15.15 -0.43
C LEU A 209 -27.38 -15.01 1.09
N GLU A 210 -28.08 -15.93 1.73
CA GLU A 210 -28.25 -15.95 3.20
C GLU A 210 -26.93 -16.16 3.95
N SER A 211 -25.92 -16.74 3.28
CA SER A 211 -24.59 -16.91 3.86
C SER A 211 -23.70 -15.65 3.79
N LEU A 212 -24.14 -14.60 3.08
CA LEU A 212 -23.44 -13.32 3.00
C LEU A 212 -23.83 -12.40 4.17
N PRO A 213 -22.92 -11.52 4.62
CA PRO A 213 -23.26 -10.40 5.49
C PRO A 213 -24.39 -9.54 4.91
N SER A 214 -25.24 -8.98 5.77
CA SER A 214 -26.40 -8.16 5.38
C SER A 214 -26.02 -7.01 4.46
N GLU A 215 -24.93 -6.31 4.74
CA GLU A 215 -24.50 -5.16 3.94
C GLU A 215 -24.16 -5.57 2.50
N ILE A 216 -23.59 -6.77 2.32
CA ILE A 216 -23.23 -7.29 0.99
C ILE A 216 -24.46 -7.73 0.22
N LYS A 217 -25.42 -8.33 0.92
CA LYS A 217 -26.70 -8.72 0.34
C LYS A 217 -27.48 -7.48 -0.14
N ASP A 218 -27.51 -6.43 0.66
CA ASP A 218 -28.19 -5.17 0.30
C ASP A 218 -27.62 -4.55 -0.99
N PHE A 219 -26.29 -4.56 -1.17
CA PHE A 219 -25.68 -4.09 -2.42
C PHE A 219 -26.10 -4.92 -3.65
N ILE A 220 -26.22 -6.24 -3.50
CA ILE A 220 -26.65 -7.14 -4.59
C ILE A 220 -28.12 -6.90 -4.91
N ASP A 221 -28.98 -6.82 -3.89
CA ASP A 221 -30.42 -6.63 -4.03
C ASP A 221 -30.74 -5.26 -4.68
N GLN A 222 -29.93 -4.23 -4.42
CA GLN A 222 -30.04 -2.90 -5.03
C GLN A 222 -29.35 -2.78 -6.41
N GLY A 223 -28.60 -3.80 -6.83
CA GLY A 223 -27.80 -3.75 -8.06
C GLY A 223 -26.61 -2.78 -8.00
N ASN A 224 -26.21 -2.35 -6.81
CA ASN A 224 -25.14 -1.36 -6.59
C ASN A 224 -23.77 -2.04 -6.49
N TYR A 225 -23.28 -2.55 -7.63
CA TYR A 225 -22.02 -3.27 -7.70
C TYR A 225 -20.79 -2.38 -7.54
N ASP A 226 -20.88 -1.08 -7.83
CA ASP A 226 -19.78 -0.13 -7.66
C ASP A 226 -19.47 0.12 -6.18
N ASP A 227 -20.49 0.32 -5.34
CA ASP A 227 -20.28 0.45 -3.91
C ASP A 227 -19.79 -0.85 -3.28
N LEU A 228 -20.26 -2.01 -3.78
CA LEU A 228 -19.72 -3.31 -3.37
C LEU A 228 -18.23 -3.44 -3.71
N LYS A 229 -17.78 -2.93 -4.87
CA LYS A 229 -16.34 -2.87 -5.20
C LYS A 229 -15.58 -2.00 -4.20
N GLN A 230 -16.08 -0.79 -3.92
CA GLN A 230 -15.43 0.11 -2.98
C GLN A 230 -15.36 -0.46 -1.56
N TYR A 231 -16.40 -1.19 -1.14
CA TYR A 231 -16.43 -1.94 0.12
C TYR A 231 -15.23 -2.91 0.22
N TYR A 232 -14.98 -3.72 -0.81
CA TYR A 232 -13.82 -4.62 -0.81
C TYR A 232 -12.48 -3.89 -0.91
N PHE A 233 -12.38 -2.81 -1.69
CA PHE A 233 -11.15 -2.01 -1.71
C PHE A 233 -10.86 -1.38 -0.36
N GLY A 234 -11.89 -0.98 0.39
CA GLY A 234 -11.79 -0.58 1.79
C GLY A 234 -11.25 -1.69 2.69
N LYS A 235 -11.82 -2.90 2.60
CA LYS A 235 -11.32 -4.09 3.33
C LYS A 235 -9.86 -4.38 3.02
N PHE A 236 -9.45 -4.27 1.75
CA PHE A 236 -8.07 -4.48 1.33
C PHE A 236 -7.09 -3.52 2.01
N LYS A 237 -7.45 -2.23 2.08
CA LYS A 237 -6.66 -1.21 2.79
C LYS A 237 -6.55 -1.51 4.28
N LYS A 238 -7.64 -1.97 4.91
CA LYS A 238 -7.71 -2.29 6.35
C LYS A 238 -7.12 -3.65 6.74
N LYS A 239 -6.74 -4.50 5.78
CA LYS A 239 -6.24 -5.88 6.01
C LYS A 239 -7.28 -6.82 6.62
N GLU A 240 -8.56 -6.61 6.33
CA GLU A 240 -9.67 -7.40 6.85
C GLU A 240 -9.87 -8.71 6.06
N LYS A 241 -10.52 -9.70 6.68
CA LYS A 241 -10.86 -10.96 6.00
C LYS A 241 -11.97 -10.75 4.96
N THR A 242 -11.92 -11.55 3.90
CA THR A 242 -12.86 -11.50 2.77
C THR A 242 -13.37 -12.90 2.38
N ASP A 243 -13.68 -13.70 3.40
CA ASP A 243 -14.09 -15.10 3.27
C ASP A 243 -15.32 -15.32 2.37
N GLU A 244 -16.15 -14.28 2.25
CA GLU A 244 -17.36 -14.18 1.45
C GLU A 244 -17.10 -14.07 -0.07
N LEU A 245 -15.89 -13.67 -0.51
CA LEU A 245 -15.58 -13.50 -1.95
C LEU A 245 -15.77 -14.78 -2.76
N VAL A 246 -15.58 -15.93 -2.12
CA VAL A 246 -15.76 -17.22 -2.78
C VAL A 246 -17.23 -17.50 -3.05
N TYR A 247 -18.13 -17.05 -2.18
CA TYR A 247 -19.58 -17.17 -2.38
C TYR A 247 -20.07 -16.19 -3.44
N LEU A 248 -19.52 -14.97 -3.51
CA LEU A 248 -19.79 -14.05 -4.62
C LEU A 248 -19.37 -14.64 -5.97
N TYR A 249 -18.20 -15.28 -6.03
CA TYR A 249 -17.80 -15.99 -7.25
C TYR A 249 -18.73 -17.17 -7.57
N LEU A 250 -19.25 -17.89 -6.57
CA LEU A 250 -20.23 -18.94 -6.83
C LEU A 250 -21.54 -18.36 -7.41
N LEU A 251 -22.03 -17.28 -6.81
CA LEU A 251 -23.22 -16.53 -7.20
C LEU A 251 -23.12 -15.86 -8.57
N SER A 252 -21.92 -15.64 -9.10
CA SER A 252 -21.74 -15.08 -10.46
C SER A 252 -22.40 -15.93 -11.56
N LYS A 253 -22.69 -17.20 -11.26
CA LYS A 253 -23.50 -18.06 -12.15
C LYS A 253 -24.94 -17.57 -12.29
N ALA A 254 -25.54 -17.06 -11.21
CA ALA A 254 -26.91 -16.57 -11.18
C ALA A 254 -27.00 -15.05 -11.45
N TYR A 255 -25.94 -14.31 -11.10
CA TYR A 255 -25.85 -12.86 -11.28
C TYR A 255 -24.67 -12.50 -12.20
N PRO A 256 -24.88 -12.42 -13.53
CA PRO A 256 -23.80 -12.12 -14.49
C PRO A 256 -23.05 -10.82 -14.20
N SER A 257 -23.73 -9.80 -13.63
CA SER A 257 -23.09 -8.53 -13.25
C SER A 257 -21.97 -8.69 -12.21
N LEU A 258 -22.01 -9.75 -11.39
CA LEU A 258 -20.93 -10.06 -10.45
C LEU A 258 -19.63 -10.45 -11.17
N VAL A 259 -19.67 -10.92 -12.42
CA VAL A 259 -18.46 -11.35 -13.15
C VAL A 259 -17.49 -10.18 -13.34
N ARG A 260 -17.97 -9.04 -13.89
CA ARG A 260 -17.15 -7.84 -14.08
C ARG A 260 -16.60 -7.30 -12.78
N MET A 261 -17.45 -7.28 -11.74
CA MET A 261 -17.03 -6.88 -10.40
C MET A 261 -15.92 -7.79 -9.85
N MET A 262 -16.05 -9.12 -10.01
CA MET A 262 -15.04 -10.08 -9.57
C MET A 262 -13.72 -9.92 -10.31
N GLU A 263 -13.72 -9.58 -11.60
CA GLU A 263 -12.49 -9.27 -12.34
C GLU A 263 -11.75 -8.07 -11.74
N GLU A 264 -12.44 -6.96 -11.47
CA GLU A 264 -11.80 -5.79 -10.85
C GLU A 264 -11.26 -6.10 -9.45
N ILE A 265 -12.02 -6.86 -8.66
CA ILE A 265 -11.58 -7.32 -7.33
C ILE A 265 -10.33 -8.20 -7.44
N ILE A 266 -10.32 -9.21 -8.31
CA ILE A 266 -9.19 -10.13 -8.47
C ILE A 266 -7.95 -9.39 -8.99
N TRP A 267 -8.11 -8.30 -9.74
CA TRP A 267 -6.98 -7.50 -10.23
C TRP A 267 -6.29 -6.74 -9.09
N LYS A 268 -7.08 -6.19 -8.15
CA LYS A 268 -6.61 -5.36 -7.04
C LYS A 268 -6.31 -6.13 -5.75
N ILE A 269 -6.84 -7.34 -5.58
CA ILE A 269 -6.66 -8.12 -4.35
C ILE A 269 -5.17 -8.39 -4.06
N PRO A 270 -4.68 -8.15 -2.82
CA PRO A 270 -3.30 -8.44 -2.49
C PRO A 270 -3.02 -9.95 -2.46
N PHE A 271 -1.92 -10.39 -3.09
CA PHE A 271 -1.48 -11.79 -3.06
C PHE A 271 -0.72 -12.10 -1.75
N ALA A 272 -1.41 -11.92 -0.63
CA ALA A 272 -0.88 -12.07 0.73
C ALA A 272 -1.96 -12.64 1.67
N SER A 273 -1.61 -12.89 2.93
CA SER A 273 -2.60 -13.20 3.97
C SER A 273 -3.42 -11.94 4.32
N PRO A 274 -4.74 -12.04 4.61
CA PRO A 274 -5.57 -13.27 4.63
C PRO A 274 -6.15 -13.69 3.27
N TYR A 275 -5.96 -12.89 2.23
CA TYR A 275 -6.68 -12.98 0.95
C TYR A 275 -6.34 -14.19 0.08
N PHE A 276 -5.09 -14.66 0.11
CA PHE A 276 -4.61 -15.66 -0.85
C PHE A 276 -5.36 -17.00 -0.77
N ARG A 277 -5.96 -17.32 0.38
CA ARG A 277 -6.84 -18.49 0.54
C ARG A 277 -8.05 -18.39 -0.40
N ASN A 278 -8.64 -17.20 -0.51
CA ASN A 278 -9.78 -16.92 -1.38
C ASN A 278 -9.36 -16.95 -2.85
N ILE A 279 -8.22 -16.34 -3.20
CA ILE A 279 -7.64 -16.41 -4.55
C ILE A 279 -7.44 -17.87 -4.99
N ARG A 280 -6.85 -18.70 -4.12
CA ARG A 280 -6.67 -20.13 -4.38
C ARG A 280 -8.00 -20.87 -4.54
N ALA A 281 -9.01 -20.53 -3.74
CA ALA A 281 -10.34 -21.15 -3.84
C ALA A 281 -11.04 -20.76 -5.14
N ILE A 282 -10.99 -19.49 -5.53
CA ILE A 282 -11.52 -18.98 -6.80
C ILE A 282 -10.78 -19.63 -7.98
N TYR A 283 -9.44 -19.72 -7.95
CA TYR A 283 -8.69 -20.45 -8.97
C TYR A 283 -9.18 -21.88 -9.13
N LYS A 284 -9.35 -22.61 -8.02
CA LYS A 284 -9.85 -23.99 -8.06
C LYS A 284 -11.26 -24.07 -8.63
N LEU A 285 -12.15 -23.15 -8.29
CA LEU A 285 -13.51 -23.09 -8.83
C LEU A 285 -13.51 -22.72 -10.33
N ALA A 286 -12.69 -21.76 -10.75
CA ALA A 286 -12.53 -21.39 -12.15
C ALA A 286 -11.99 -22.57 -12.97
N ARG A 287 -11.02 -23.34 -12.43
CA ARG A 287 -10.57 -24.62 -12.99
C ARG A 287 -11.71 -25.62 -13.09
N PHE A 288 -12.55 -25.70 -12.06
CA PHE A 288 -13.69 -26.60 -12.01
C PHE A 288 -14.76 -26.24 -13.04
N ARG A 289 -14.92 -24.94 -13.32
CA ARG A 289 -15.91 -24.36 -14.23
C ARG A 289 -15.49 -24.31 -15.69
N ASP A 290 -14.21 -24.55 -15.98
CA ASP A 290 -13.58 -24.17 -17.25
C ASP A 290 -13.79 -22.68 -17.58
N ASP A 291 -13.72 -21.82 -16.55
CA ASP A 291 -13.82 -20.37 -16.67
C ASP A 291 -12.50 -19.79 -17.18
N ALA A 292 -12.34 -19.80 -18.51
CA ALA A 292 -11.13 -19.37 -19.19
C ALA A 292 -10.73 -17.91 -18.90
N GLN A 293 -11.70 -17.03 -18.63
CA GLN A 293 -11.46 -15.61 -18.38
C GLN A 293 -10.74 -15.42 -17.04
N ILE A 294 -11.33 -15.94 -15.95
CA ILE A 294 -10.71 -15.88 -14.62
C ILE A 294 -9.42 -16.70 -14.56
N LEU A 295 -9.35 -17.83 -15.27
CA LEU A 295 -8.13 -18.63 -15.36
C LEU A 295 -7.00 -17.89 -16.08
N GLY A 296 -7.26 -17.25 -17.20
CA GLY A 296 -6.26 -16.48 -17.96
C GLY A 296 -5.72 -15.32 -17.12
N MET A 297 -6.62 -14.55 -16.51
CA MET A 297 -6.31 -13.45 -15.61
C MET A 297 -5.49 -13.89 -14.39
N LEU A 298 -5.92 -14.92 -13.65
CA LEU A 298 -5.17 -15.43 -12.50
C LEU A 298 -3.81 -15.99 -12.91
N SER A 299 -3.72 -16.65 -14.07
CA SER A 299 -2.44 -17.18 -14.57
C SER A 299 -1.44 -16.06 -14.82
N TYR A 300 -1.87 -14.98 -15.46
CA TYR A 300 -1.08 -13.76 -15.61
C TYR A 300 -0.68 -13.16 -14.25
N LEU A 301 -1.63 -13.02 -13.31
CA LEU A 301 -1.34 -12.45 -11.99
C LEU A 301 -0.37 -13.29 -11.16
N PHE A 302 -0.48 -14.63 -11.20
CA PHE A 302 0.50 -15.51 -10.55
C PHE A 302 1.90 -15.30 -11.13
N GLU A 303 2.01 -15.03 -12.43
CA GLU A 303 3.27 -14.73 -13.09
C GLU A 303 3.84 -13.36 -12.68
N LYS A 304 3.02 -12.30 -12.73
CA LYS A 304 3.51 -10.92 -12.54
C LYS A 304 3.60 -10.46 -11.09
N LYS A 305 2.72 -10.91 -10.19
CA LYS A 305 2.77 -10.50 -8.78
C LYS A 305 4.00 -11.08 -8.08
N SER A 306 4.66 -10.25 -7.28
CA SER A 306 5.76 -10.69 -6.43
C SER A 306 5.25 -11.62 -5.34
N PRO A 307 6.00 -12.69 -4.99
CA PRO A 307 5.65 -13.50 -3.82
C PRO A 307 5.73 -12.64 -2.56
N MET A 308 4.81 -12.86 -1.61
CA MET A 308 4.83 -12.16 -0.32
C MET A 308 6.15 -12.37 0.41
N PHE A 309 6.76 -13.56 0.27
CA PHE A 309 8.04 -13.91 0.85
C PHE A 309 8.81 -14.96 0.02
N LYS A 310 10.13 -14.99 0.16
CA LYS A 310 10.98 -16.10 -0.32
C LYS A 310 11.14 -17.12 0.79
N ARG A 311 10.71 -18.36 0.57
CA ARG A 311 10.88 -19.46 1.52
C ARG A 311 12.27 -20.08 1.32
N THR A 312 12.99 -20.30 2.40
CA THR A 312 14.26 -21.05 2.44
C THR A 312 14.15 -22.28 3.34
N ALA A 313 13.34 -22.21 4.41
CA ALA A 313 13.09 -23.35 5.29
C ALA A 313 12.26 -24.45 4.62
N SER A 314 12.56 -25.72 4.91
CA SER A 314 11.86 -26.88 4.36
C SER A 314 10.46 -27.06 4.96
N LEU A 315 9.54 -27.65 4.19
CA LEU A 315 8.23 -28.09 4.69
C LEU A 315 8.24 -29.55 5.14
N ASP A 316 9.35 -30.26 4.95
CA ASP A 316 9.49 -31.63 5.41
C ASP A 316 9.46 -31.68 6.95
N LYS A 317 8.73 -32.67 7.48
CA LYS A 317 8.57 -32.92 8.91
C LYS A 317 9.90 -33.30 9.56
N GLU A 318 10.81 -33.89 8.78
CA GLU A 318 12.09 -34.43 9.26
C GLU A 318 13.27 -33.50 8.94
N ALA A 319 13.04 -32.39 8.24
CA ALA A 319 14.11 -31.45 7.91
C ALA A 319 14.60 -30.69 9.16
N TRP A 320 15.92 -30.50 9.23
CA TRP A 320 16.59 -29.78 10.32
C TRP A 320 16.24 -28.28 10.37
N ASN A 321 15.95 -27.66 9.22
CA ASN A 321 15.57 -26.24 9.14
C ASN A 321 14.11 -26.07 8.69
N GLN A 322 13.22 -25.90 9.68
CA GLN A 322 11.79 -25.61 9.48
C GLN A 322 11.38 -24.20 9.93
N ASN A 323 12.29 -23.46 10.57
CA ASN A 323 12.02 -22.12 11.11
C ASN A 323 12.62 -21.06 10.19
N GLN A 324 11.89 -19.98 9.96
CA GLN A 324 12.38 -18.85 9.17
C GLN A 324 11.84 -17.54 9.72
N TYR A 325 12.70 -16.52 9.79
CA TYR A 325 12.29 -15.16 10.10
C TYR A 325 11.61 -14.50 8.89
N PHE A 326 10.45 -13.87 9.13
CA PHE A 326 9.69 -13.14 8.12
C PHE A 326 9.53 -11.69 8.53
N TYR A 327 10.15 -10.79 7.77
CA TYR A 327 10.07 -9.34 8.00
C TYR A 327 8.63 -8.81 7.97
N GLN A 328 7.76 -9.42 7.16
CA GLN A 328 6.35 -9.04 6.98
C GLN A 328 5.53 -9.18 8.27
N ILE A 329 5.95 -10.06 9.18
CA ILE A 329 5.28 -10.33 10.47
C ILE A 329 6.21 -10.11 11.67
N GLY A 330 7.43 -9.63 11.46
CA GLY A 330 8.40 -9.28 12.51
C GLY A 330 8.84 -10.44 13.41
N THR A 331 8.75 -11.70 12.97
CA THR A 331 9.06 -12.85 13.82
C THR A 331 9.48 -14.11 13.04
N SER A 332 10.09 -15.06 13.76
CA SER A 332 10.45 -16.39 13.25
C SER A 332 9.36 -17.40 13.59
N VAL A 333 8.94 -18.18 12.60
CA VAL A 333 7.90 -19.21 12.78
C VAL A 333 8.34 -20.52 12.14
N ASN A 334 7.80 -21.63 12.65
CA ASN A 334 7.86 -22.90 11.94
C ASN A 334 6.97 -22.80 10.69
N VAL A 335 7.60 -22.74 9.51
CA VAL A 335 6.92 -22.42 8.25
C VAL A 335 5.85 -23.44 7.90
N ARG A 336 6.09 -24.73 8.19
CA ARG A 336 5.11 -25.80 7.95
C ARG A 336 3.87 -25.62 8.82
N LYS A 337 4.07 -25.40 10.13
CA LYS A 337 2.96 -25.21 11.08
C LYS A 337 2.16 -23.96 10.75
N GLU A 338 2.83 -22.82 10.52
CA GLU A 338 2.19 -21.55 10.18
C GLU A 338 1.33 -21.69 8.92
N LEU A 339 1.88 -22.21 7.81
CA LEU A 339 1.14 -22.38 6.54
C LEU A 339 -0.01 -23.40 6.62
N SER A 340 0.00 -24.29 7.62
CA SER A 340 -1.07 -25.27 7.84
C SER A 340 -2.24 -24.73 8.68
N GLY A 341 -2.05 -23.61 9.38
CA GLY A 341 -3.07 -22.98 10.20
C GLY A 341 -4.14 -22.25 9.38
N GLU A 342 -5.36 -22.18 9.89
CA GLU A 342 -6.45 -21.44 9.24
C GLU A 342 -6.22 -19.92 9.24
N GLU A 343 -5.53 -19.43 10.27
CA GLU A 343 -5.19 -18.02 10.51
C GLU A 343 -3.73 -17.70 10.11
N SER A 344 -3.17 -18.42 9.14
CA SER A 344 -1.79 -18.24 8.68
C SER A 344 -1.53 -16.78 8.30
N ARG A 345 -0.54 -16.13 8.94
CA ARG A 345 -0.17 -14.73 8.69
C ARG A 345 0.70 -14.55 7.44
N ILE A 346 1.16 -15.65 6.86
CA ILE A 346 1.93 -15.67 5.62
C ILE A 346 1.22 -16.49 4.55
N ALA A 347 1.34 -16.07 3.28
CA ALA A 347 0.83 -16.81 2.14
C ALA A 347 1.66 -16.50 0.89
N PHE A 348 1.39 -17.17 -0.24
CA PHE A 348 2.00 -16.88 -1.55
C PHE A 348 3.54 -16.74 -1.57
N SER A 349 4.24 -17.84 -1.25
CA SER A 349 5.71 -17.90 -1.36
C SER A 349 6.19 -18.02 -2.82
N ASN A 350 7.50 -17.85 -3.05
CA ASN A 350 8.15 -18.13 -4.34
C ASN A 350 7.83 -19.54 -4.90
N PHE A 351 7.72 -20.56 -4.04
CA PHE A 351 7.31 -21.90 -4.46
C PHE A 351 5.82 -21.99 -4.80
N THR A 352 4.97 -21.26 -4.09
CA THR A 352 3.53 -21.21 -4.36
C THR A 352 3.29 -20.54 -5.71
N LYS A 353 4.00 -19.45 -5.99
CA LYS A 353 4.02 -18.78 -7.30
C LYS A 353 4.41 -19.76 -8.41
N LEU A 354 5.57 -20.41 -8.28
CA LEU A 354 6.06 -21.37 -9.28
C LEU A 354 5.06 -22.54 -9.50
N TYR A 355 4.41 -23.02 -8.44
CA TYR A 355 3.38 -24.06 -8.54
C TYR A 355 2.22 -23.63 -9.44
N PHE A 356 1.68 -22.42 -9.27
CA PHE A 356 0.58 -21.93 -10.10
C PHE A 356 1.03 -21.67 -11.55
N GLN A 357 2.24 -21.11 -11.75
CA GLN A 357 2.78 -20.92 -13.10
C GLN A 357 2.91 -22.26 -13.84
N LYS A 358 3.45 -23.29 -13.18
CA LYS A 358 3.55 -24.65 -13.73
C LYS A 358 2.17 -25.22 -14.07
N ASN A 359 1.20 -25.09 -13.17
CA ASN A 359 -0.15 -25.59 -13.41
C ASN A 359 -0.81 -24.93 -14.63
N SER A 360 -0.69 -23.62 -14.78
CA SER A 360 -1.26 -22.92 -15.93
C SER A 360 -0.57 -23.34 -17.24
N PHE A 361 0.76 -23.47 -17.23
CA PHE A 361 1.54 -23.98 -18.36
C PHE A 361 1.09 -25.39 -18.77
N TYR A 362 1.02 -26.32 -17.81
CA TYR A 362 0.61 -27.68 -18.10
C TYR A 362 -0.86 -27.79 -18.49
N TYR A 363 -1.72 -26.92 -17.98
CA TYR A 363 -3.12 -26.93 -18.40
C TYR A 363 -3.26 -26.56 -19.89
N LEU A 364 -2.62 -25.49 -20.34
CA LEU A 364 -2.60 -25.12 -21.75
C LEU A 364 -2.13 -26.30 -22.62
N LYS A 365 -1.03 -26.94 -22.21
CA LYS A 365 -0.47 -28.08 -22.92
C LYS A 365 -1.42 -29.30 -22.92
N GLU A 366 -2.04 -29.60 -21.78
CA GLU A 366 -2.98 -30.70 -21.65
C GLU A 366 -4.20 -30.51 -22.57
N LEU A 367 -4.70 -29.29 -22.72
CA LEU A 367 -5.78 -29.00 -23.66
C LEU A 367 -5.38 -29.33 -25.11
N GLY A 368 -4.16 -28.96 -25.51
CA GLY A 368 -3.68 -29.25 -26.86
C GLY A 368 -3.38 -30.74 -27.08
N GLU A 369 -2.73 -31.42 -26.12
CA GLU A 369 -2.51 -32.88 -26.19
C GLU A 369 -3.83 -33.68 -26.22
N GLN A 370 -4.92 -33.12 -25.69
CA GLN A 370 -6.27 -33.70 -25.73
C GLN A 370 -7.09 -33.28 -26.96
N ASN A 371 -6.50 -32.55 -27.91
CA ASN A 371 -7.18 -32.03 -29.09
C ASN A 371 -8.42 -31.17 -28.77
N LYS A 372 -8.36 -30.38 -27.69
CA LYS A 372 -9.43 -29.47 -27.25
C LYS A 372 -9.19 -28.05 -27.75
N GLY A 373 -9.23 -27.85 -29.06
CA GLY A 373 -8.87 -26.58 -29.71
C GLY A 373 -9.68 -25.37 -29.21
N LYS A 374 -11.00 -25.53 -29.01
CA LYS A 374 -11.87 -24.46 -28.50
C LYS A 374 -11.50 -24.01 -27.09
N GLU A 375 -11.32 -24.95 -26.16
CA GLU A 375 -10.92 -24.65 -24.78
C GLU A 375 -9.49 -24.09 -24.74
N TYR A 376 -8.60 -24.60 -25.59
CA TYR A 376 -7.24 -24.10 -25.75
C TYR A 376 -7.23 -22.62 -26.13
N LEU A 377 -7.92 -22.25 -27.21
CA LEU A 377 -7.98 -20.86 -27.67
C LEU A 377 -8.66 -19.95 -26.65
N ARG A 378 -9.76 -20.38 -26.02
CA ARG A 378 -10.42 -19.61 -24.96
C ARG A 378 -9.45 -19.29 -23.83
N PHE A 379 -8.65 -20.26 -23.38
CA PHE A 379 -7.65 -20.02 -22.33
C PHE A 379 -6.47 -19.18 -22.82
N ALA A 380 -5.93 -19.47 -24.01
CA ALA A 380 -4.81 -18.76 -24.61
C ALA A 380 -5.13 -17.28 -24.82
N VAL A 381 -6.24 -16.95 -25.48
CA VAL A 381 -6.68 -15.57 -25.72
C VAL A 381 -6.88 -14.82 -24.40
N ASN A 382 -7.61 -15.42 -23.44
CA ASN A 382 -7.85 -14.77 -22.14
C ASN A 382 -6.58 -14.61 -21.28
N ALA A 383 -5.52 -15.38 -21.54
CA ALA A 383 -4.21 -15.16 -20.95
C ALA A 383 -3.44 -14.04 -21.68
N LEU A 384 -3.44 -14.05 -23.03
CA LEU A 384 -2.70 -13.09 -23.85
C LEU A 384 -3.19 -11.65 -23.68
N ILE A 385 -4.51 -11.42 -23.59
CA ILE A 385 -5.09 -10.06 -23.43
C ILE A 385 -4.71 -9.36 -22.11
N GLN A 386 -4.12 -10.10 -21.17
CA GLN A 386 -3.69 -9.56 -19.87
C GLN A 386 -2.31 -8.91 -19.93
N TYR A 387 -1.47 -9.30 -20.89
CA TYR A 387 -0.14 -8.74 -21.06
C TYR A 387 -0.21 -7.33 -21.65
N THR A 388 0.64 -6.45 -21.14
CA THR A 388 0.85 -5.07 -21.59
C THR A 388 2.28 -4.89 -22.08
N ASP A 389 2.59 -3.77 -22.73
CA ASP A 389 3.98 -3.48 -23.14
C ASP A 389 4.96 -3.40 -21.95
N ASP A 390 4.49 -2.99 -20.76
CA ASP A 390 5.29 -3.07 -19.51
C ASP A 390 5.70 -4.50 -19.14
N SER A 391 5.00 -5.51 -19.68
CA SER A 391 5.32 -6.92 -19.49
C SER A 391 6.40 -7.43 -20.45
N TYR A 392 6.76 -6.65 -21.47
CA TYR A 392 7.78 -7.03 -22.45
C TYR A 392 9.16 -7.11 -21.80
N ILE A 393 9.89 -8.17 -22.11
CA ILE A 393 11.27 -8.35 -21.66
C ILE A 393 12.12 -8.54 -22.91
N PRO A 394 13.06 -7.64 -23.24
CA PRO A 394 13.88 -7.81 -24.43
C PRO A 394 14.78 -9.02 -24.32
N ALA A 395 15.14 -9.60 -25.47
CA ALA A 395 16.19 -10.61 -25.55
C ALA A 395 17.50 -10.05 -24.96
N ARG A 396 18.25 -10.89 -24.24
CA ARG A 396 19.50 -10.46 -23.60
C ARG A 396 20.49 -11.60 -23.46
N LYS A 397 21.77 -11.25 -23.48
CA LYS A 397 22.86 -12.17 -23.13
C LYS A 397 23.51 -11.70 -21.83
N SER A 398 23.41 -12.48 -20.76
CA SER A 398 23.89 -12.08 -19.43
C SER A 398 24.30 -13.28 -18.57
N PRO A 399 25.19 -13.10 -17.57
CA PRO A 399 25.55 -14.19 -16.66
C PRO A 399 24.39 -14.58 -15.74
N LEU A 400 24.26 -15.87 -15.39
CA LEU A 400 23.30 -16.37 -14.40
C LEU A 400 23.53 -15.74 -13.01
N SER A 401 24.80 -15.50 -12.68
CA SER A 401 25.25 -14.91 -11.42
C SER A 401 26.31 -13.85 -11.73
N HIS A 402 26.23 -12.71 -11.05
CA HIS A 402 27.27 -11.67 -11.14
C HIS A 402 28.61 -12.13 -10.54
N TYR A 403 28.57 -13.16 -9.67
CA TYR A 403 29.72 -13.73 -8.99
C TYR A 403 30.11 -15.06 -9.64
N GLY A 404 31.41 -15.25 -9.85
CA GLY A 404 31.94 -16.48 -10.41
C GLY A 404 32.09 -17.59 -9.38
N THR A 405 31.97 -18.84 -9.84
CA THR A 405 32.24 -20.02 -9.01
C THR A 405 33.73 -20.36 -9.09
N TYR A 406 34.45 -20.35 -7.97
CA TYR A 406 35.89 -20.57 -7.97
C TYR A 406 36.24 -22.05 -8.21
N ASN A 407 37.09 -22.32 -9.20
CA ASN A 407 37.71 -23.62 -9.42
C ASN A 407 39.13 -23.62 -8.84
N TRP A 408 39.30 -24.38 -7.75
CA TRP A 408 40.56 -24.45 -7.00
C TRP A 408 41.72 -25.07 -7.79
N LYS A 409 41.45 -25.99 -8.71
CA LYS A 409 42.48 -26.68 -9.50
C LYS A 409 43.11 -25.75 -10.53
N GLU A 410 42.27 -24.96 -11.19
CA GLU A 410 42.69 -24.09 -12.28
C GLU A 410 42.95 -22.65 -11.84
N ARG A 411 42.59 -22.33 -10.58
CA ARG A 411 42.72 -21.02 -9.93
C ARG A 411 41.99 -19.90 -10.67
N ARG A 412 40.80 -20.18 -11.19
CA ARG A 412 39.97 -19.24 -11.97
C ARG A 412 38.52 -19.32 -11.53
N TYR A 413 37.77 -18.26 -11.78
CA TYR A 413 36.33 -18.19 -11.57
C TYR A 413 35.57 -18.54 -12.85
N TYR A 414 34.52 -19.35 -12.72
CA TYR A 414 33.67 -19.78 -13.81
C TYR A 414 32.30 -19.09 -13.78
N TYR A 415 31.82 -18.72 -14.96
CA TYR A 415 30.55 -18.05 -15.21
C TYR A 415 29.75 -18.82 -16.24
N THR A 416 28.44 -18.97 -16.00
CA THR A 416 27.50 -19.43 -17.03
C THR A 416 26.77 -18.22 -17.59
N VAL A 417 27.01 -17.91 -18.86
CA VAL A 417 26.32 -16.84 -19.59
C VAL A 417 25.16 -17.45 -20.36
N VAL A 418 23.98 -16.86 -20.20
CA VAL A 418 22.74 -17.32 -20.82
C VAL A 418 22.32 -16.31 -21.87
N GLU A 419 22.03 -16.82 -23.06
CA GLU A 419 21.31 -16.09 -24.09
C GLU A 419 19.82 -16.36 -23.90
N SER A 420 19.10 -15.36 -23.40
CA SER A 420 17.67 -15.41 -23.14
C SER A 420 16.93 -14.74 -24.31
N PRO A 421 15.91 -15.39 -24.90
CA PRO A 421 15.10 -14.75 -25.93
C PRO A 421 14.19 -13.67 -25.32
N GLU A 422 13.47 -12.95 -26.16
CA GLU A 422 12.46 -12.01 -25.67
C GLU A 422 11.39 -12.74 -24.84
N CYS A 423 10.85 -12.05 -23.85
CA CYS A 423 9.81 -12.52 -22.94
C CYS A 423 10.17 -13.81 -22.17
N TYR A 424 11.46 -14.13 -22.00
CA TYR A 424 11.90 -15.42 -21.45
C TYR A 424 11.39 -15.80 -20.04
N ARG A 425 10.81 -14.85 -19.29
CA ARG A 425 10.20 -15.09 -17.96
C ARG A 425 8.66 -15.12 -17.99
N SER A 426 8.06 -15.05 -19.18
CA SER A 426 6.63 -15.01 -19.39
C SER A 426 6.15 -16.32 -20.01
N PRO A 427 6.08 -17.43 -19.24
CA PRO A 427 5.96 -18.76 -19.80
C PRO A 427 4.73 -19.00 -20.67
N LEU A 428 3.56 -18.45 -20.30
CA LEU A 428 2.35 -18.59 -21.11
C LEU A 428 2.43 -17.78 -22.40
N LEU A 429 2.85 -16.52 -22.33
CA LEU A 429 3.08 -15.69 -23.53
C LEU A 429 4.05 -16.37 -24.49
N THR A 430 5.21 -16.79 -23.99
CA THR A 430 6.26 -17.39 -24.84
C THR A 430 5.82 -18.73 -25.43
N ILE A 431 5.17 -19.59 -24.66
CA ILE A 431 4.75 -20.89 -25.19
C ILE A 431 3.60 -20.76 -26.20
N ILE A 432 2.67 -19.82 -26.01
CA ILE A 432 1.57 -19.61 -26.97
C ILE A 432 2.12 -19.07 -28.29
N LEU A 433 2.94 -18.03 -28.25
CA LEU A 433 3.45 -17.34 -29.45
C LEU A 433 4.62 -18.05 -30.14
N PHE A 434 5.46 -18.76 -29.38
CA PHE A 434 6.73 -19.32 -29.86
C PHE A 434 6.93 -20.79 -29.49
N GLY A 435 5.87 -21.53 -29.16
CA GLY A 435 6.00 -22.90 -28.67
C GLY A 435 6.58 -23.91 -29.67
N ARG A 436 6.64 -23.57 -30.96
CA ARG A 436 7.32 -24.36 -32.02
C ARG A 436 8.73 -23.88 -32.35
N ASP A 437 9.21 -22.80 -31.73
CA ASP A 437 10.58 -22.32 -31.91
C ASP A 437 11.58 -23.30 -31.30
N LYS A 438 12.24 -24.09 -32.16
CA LYS A 438 13.21 -25.13 -31.78
C LYS A 438 14.43 -24.58 -31.04
N ASN A 439 14.71 -23.28 -31.17
CA ASN A 439 15.83 -22.64 -30.49
C ASN A 439 15.51 -22.28 -29.04
N ARG A 440 14.22 -22.12 -28.68
CA ARG A 440 13.79 -21.77 -27.32
C ARG A 440 13.69 -23.01 -26.45
N LYS A 441 14.66 -23.16 -25.54
CA LYS A 441 14.68 -24.19 -24.50
C LYS A 441 14.15 -23.61 -23.20
N MET A 442 13.50 -24.43 -22.37
CA MET A 442 12.95 -24.01 -21.08
C MET A 442 13.59 -24.80 -19.94
N ASP A 443 13.92 -24.14 -18.83
CA ASP A 443 14.47 -24.79 -17.64
C ASP A 443 13.41 -25.16 -16.58
N SER A 444 13.85 -25.70 -15.45
CA SER A 444 12.98 -26.14 -14.35
C SER A 444 12.22 -25.01 -13.63
N ASN A 445 12.66 -23.76 -13.81
CA ASN A 445 12.03 -22.56 -13.27
C ASN A 445 11.06 -21.90 -14.27
N LEU A 446 10.82 -22.54 -15.43
CA LEU A 446 10.03 -22.00 -16.54
C LEU A 446 10.65 -20.75 -17.17
N GLU A 447 11.98 -20.59 -17.08
CA GLU A 447 12.69 -19.55 -17.82
C GLU A 447 13.19 -20.11 -19.16
N PHE A 448 12.95 -19.34 -20.23
CA PHE A 448 13.40 -19.70 -21.58
C PHE A 448 14.84 -19.22 -21.84
N TYR A 449 15.58 -19.98 -22.66
CA TYR A 449 16.92 -19.67 -23.09
C TYR A 449 17.19 -20.28 -24.47
N ILE A 450 18.09 -19.67 -25.23
CA ILE A 450 18.56 -20.19 -26.52
C ILE A 450 19.78 -21.10 -26.29
N LYS A 451 20.80 -20.55 -25.62
CA LYS A 451 22.02 -21.28 -25.26
C LYS A 451 22.56 -20.86 -23.90
N LYS A 452 23.31 -21.77 -23.28
CA LYS A 452 24.09 -21.54 -22.05
C LYS A 452 25.55 -21.82 -22.39
N GLU A 453 26.41 -20.82 -22.22
CA GLU A 453 27.84 -20.90 -22.53
C GLU A 453 28.65 -20.73 -21.24
N GLN A 454 29.75 -21.46 -21.09
CA GLN A 454 30.66 -21.29 -19.96
C GLN A 454 31.85 -20.40 -20.33
N PHE A 455 32.22 -19.54 -19.38
CA PHE A 455 33.34 -18.64 -19.47
C PHE A 455 34.15 -18.71 -18.18
N TRP A 456 35.44 -18.43 -18.25
CA TRP A 456 36.30 -18.28 -17.09
C TRP A 456 36.95 -16.89 -17.02
N SER A 457 37.26 -16.42 -15.82
CA SER A 457 38.02 -15.20 -15.56
C SER A 457 38.91 -15.37 -14.32
N THR A 458 39.94 -14.55 -14.17
CA THR A 458 40.68 -14.41 -12.91
C THR A 458 39.93 -13.55 -11.89
N GLU A 459 38.94 -12.78 -12.33
CA GLU A 459 38.15 -11.88 -11.49
C GLU A 459 36.96 -12.61 -10.85
N TYR A 460 36.63 -12.25 -9.60
CA TYR A 460 35.46 -12.77 -8.88
C TYR A 460 34.12 -12.24 -9.40
N TYR A 461 34.14 -11.04 -9.97
CA TYR A 461 32.96 -10.38 -10.55
C TYR A 461 32.96 -10.51 -12.06
N TYR A 462 31.78 -10.74 -12.65
CA TYR A 462 31.62 -10.84 -14.09
C TYR A 462 31.96 -9.51 -14.78
N GLN A 463 32.95 -9.52 -15.66
CA GLN A 463 33.33 -8.39 -16.51
C GLN A 463 33.38 -8.87 -17.96
N ALA A 464 32.49 -8.34 -18.81
CA ALA A 464 32.31 -8.81 -20.19
C ALA A 464 33.59 -8.73 -21.06
N ASN A 465 34.52 -7.83 -20.71
CA ASN A 465 35.81 -7.63 -21.38
C ASN A 465 36.96 -8.46 -20.78
N LYS A 466 36.75 -9.20 -19.69
CA LYS A 466 37.78 -10.02 -19.00
C LYS A 466 37.39 -11.48 -18.84
N ILE A 467 36.52 -11.98 -19.71
CA ILE A 467 36.09 -13.38 -19.72
C ILE A 467 36.65 -14.10 -20.93
N ASN A 468 37.06 -15.34 -20.75
CA ASN A 468 37.52 -16.22 -21.82
C ASN A 468 36.52 -17.35 -21.98
N LYS A 469 36.09 -17.60 -23.21
CA LYS A 469 35.16 -18.70 -23.50
C LYS A 469 35.86 -20.02 -23.20
N VAL A 470 35.15 -20.92 -22.50
CA VAL A 470 35.63 -22.29 -22.30
C VAL A 470 35.39 -23.01 -23.63
N GLU A 471 36.44 -23.32 -24.37
CA GLU A 471 36.35 -24.21 -25.52
C GLU A 471 36.03 -25.61 -24.99
N GLN A 472 34.86 -26.14 -25.36
CA GLN A 472 34.54 -27.53 -25.08
C GLN A 472 35.36 -28.40 -26.03
N GLU A 473 36.48 -28.96 -25.55
CA GLU A 473 37.07 -30.14 -26.19
C GLU A 473 36.03 -31.26 -26.18
N ASN A 474 35.81 -31.89 -27.33
CA ASN A 474 35.03 -33.12 -27.46
C ASN A 474 35.63 -34.20 -26.54
N SER A 475 35.15 -34.23 -25.30
CA SER A 475 35.48 -35.25 -24.31
C SER A 475 34.17 -35.86 -23.82
N ALA A 476 33.88 -37.02 -24.40
CA ALA A 476 33.01 -38.00 -23.79
C ALA A 476 33.54 -38.37 -22.39
N THR A 477 32.62 -38.77 -21.52
CA THR A 477 32.79 -39.25 -20.13
C THR A 477 32.95 -38.13 -19.09
N SER A 478 31.95 -37.82 -18.25
CA SER A 478 31.23 -38.75 -17.38
C SER A 478 29.76 -38.37 -17.19
N GLU A 479 28.92 -38.78 -18.14
CA GLU A 479 27.54 -39.14 -17.86
C GLU A 479 27.50 -40.66 -17.66
N THR A 480 27.20 -41.10 -16.44
CA THR A 480 26.85 -42.50 -16.20
C THR A 480 25.61 -42.84 -17.01
N ALA A 481 25.79 -43.71 -18.00
CA ALA A 481 24.79 -44.19 -18.91
C ALA A 481 23.61 -44.85 -18.19
N SER A 482 22.40 -44.43 -18.56
CA SER A 482 21.28 -45.35 -18.74
C SER A 482 20.68 -45.06 -20.11
N ASP A 483 20.95 -45.94 -21.06
CA ASP A 483 20.34 -45.94 -22.39
C ASP A 483 18.81 -45.91 -22.31
N ASN A 484 18.20 -44.90 -22.93
CA ASN A 484 17.00 -45.07 -23.74
C ASN A 484 16.73 -43.81 -24.58
N LYS A 485 16.58 -44.04 -25.89
CA LYS A 485 16.06 -43.19 -26.97
C LYS A 485 15.73 -41.73 -26.61
N GLN A 486 16.36 -40.80 -27.34
CA GLN A 486 16.06 -39.36 -27.41
C GLN A 486 14.54 -39.10 -27.30
N SER A 487 14.14 -38.62 -26.13
CA SER A 487 12.82 -38.05 -25.86
C SER A 487 13.06 -36.74 -25.10
N GLY A 488 12.41 -35.68 -25.55
CA GLY A 488 12.78 -34.30 -25.22
C GLY A 488 12.78 -33.94 -23.74
N SER A 489 13.33 -32.75 -23.47
CA SER A 489 13.37 -31.97 -22.21
C SER A 489 12.17 -32.16 -21.25
N LEU A 490 11.00 -32.48 -21.80
CA LEU A 490 9.77 -32.86 -21.11
C LEU A 490 9.88 -34.07 -20.15
N HIS A 491 10.63 -35.13 -20.46
CA HIS A 491 10.57 -36.37 -19.69
C HIS A 491 11.33 -36.32 -18.35
N GLN A 492 12.37 -35.49 -18.26
CA GLN A 492 13.16 -35.33 -17.04
C GLN A 492 12.40 -34.57 -15.94
N ILE A 493 11.48 -33.66 -16.32
CA ILE A 493 10.68 -32.86 -15.37
C ILE A 493 9.44 -33.63 -14.88
N ILE A 494 8.87 -34.51 -15.73
CA ILE A 494 7.73 -35.38 -15.37
C ILE A 494 8.07 -36.30 -14.18
N ASN A 495 9.32 -36.77 -14.08
CA ASN A 495 9.72 -37.70 -13.01
C ASN A 495 9.79 -37.06 -11.61
N THR A 496 10.02 -35.75 -11.50
CA THR A 496 10.16 -35.07 -10.20
C THR A 496 8.79 -34.76 -9.55
N PHE A 497 7.73 -34.59 -10.36
CA PHE A 497 6.37 -34.27 -9.87
C PHE A 497 5.44 -35.49 -9.71
N LYS A 498 5.85 -36.69 -10.17
CA LYS A 498 5.23 -37.97 -9.76
C LYS A 498 5.18 -38.13 -8.23
N ASN A 499 6.05 -37.43 -7.49
CA ASN A 499 6.20 -37.57 -6.05
C ASN A 499 5.22 -36.74 -5.19
N ILE A 500 4.39 -35.85 -5.76
CA ILE A 500 3.41 -35.05 -4.99
C ILE A 500 1.99 -35.63 -5.06
N PHE A 501 1.69 -36.47 -6.06
CA PHE A 501 0.46 -37.25 -6.15
C PHE A 501 0.74 -38.75 -6.18
N GLY A 502 1.43 -39.26 -5.15
CA GLY A 502 1.59 -40.70 -4.90
C GLY A 502 2.51 -41.44 -5.87
N SER A 503 3.67 -41.84 -5.37
CA SER A 503 4.56 -42.81 -5.99
C SER A 503 3.99 -44.24 -5.90
N ASN A 504 3.87 -44.96 -7.02
CA ASN A 504 4.89 -45.96 -7.39
C ASN A 504 4.70 -46.54 -8.81
N LYS A 505 5.82 -47.12 -9.24
CA LYS A 505 6.29 -47.45 -10.60
C LYS A 505 5.37 -48.29 -11.44
N GLU A 506 5.37 -47.98 -12.72
CA GLU A 506 4.66 -48.72 -13.75
C GLU A 506 5.29 -48.49 -15.13
N LYS A 507 5.76 -49.57 -15.75
CA LYS A 507 6.46 -49.56 -17.05
C LYS A 507 5.43 -49.58 -18.19
N PRO A 508 5.55 -48.72 -19.21
CA PRO A 508 4.64 -48.74 -20.34
C PRO A 508 4.86 -50.00 -21.20
N THR A 509 3.76 -50.66 -21.56
CA THR A 509 3.70 -51.69 -22.61
C THR A 509 3.35 -50.99 -23.92
N PRO A 510 3.95 -51.33 -25.07
CA PRO A 510 3.69 -50.62 -26.33
C PRO A 510 2.36 -51.05 -26.94
N SER A 511 1.53 -50.08 -27.33
CA SER A 511 0.35 -50.30 -28.18
C SER A 511 0.73 -50.18 -29.67
N PRO A 512 0.06 -50.89 -30.59
CA PRO A 512 0.52 -51.09 -31.95
C PRO A 512 0.27 -49.88 -32.85
N GLN A 513 1.20 -49.65 -33.78
CA GLN A 513 1.14 -48.66 -34.84
C GLN A 513 -0.15 -48.82 -35.67
N LYS A 514 -0.92 -47.74 -35.80
CA LYS A 514 -1.88 -47.56 -36.89
C LYS A 514 -1.17 -46.76 -37.99
N GLN A 515 -1.17 -47.33 -39.19
CA GLN A 515 -0.57 -46.78 -40.41
C GLN A 515 -1.16 -45.40 -40.72
N GLU A 516 -0.27 -44.45 -40.98
CA GLU A 516 -0.60 -43.16 -41.58
C GLU A 516 -1.00 -43.37 -43.04
N GLU A 517 -2.23 -43.04 -43.39
CA GLU A 517 -2.59 -42.72 -44.76
C GLU A 517 -2.21 -41.27 -45.05
N SER A 518 -1.47 -41.11 -46.14
CA SER A 518 -0.87 -39.87 -46.64
C SER A 518 -1.94 -38.84 -47.04
N VAL A 519 -1.90 -37.65 -46.41
CA VAL A 519 -2.55 -36.45 -46.93
C VAL A 519 -1.47 -35.43 -47.31
N ILE A 520 -1.23 -35.40 -48.63
CA ILE A 520 -0.87 -34.28 -49.50
C ILE A 520 -0.27 -33.04 -48.80
N LYS A 521 1.02 -32.82 -49.09
CA LYS A 521 1.77 -31.58 -48.84
C LYS A 521 1.10 -30.41 -49.56
N SER A 522 0.71 -29.38 -48.81
CA SER A 522 0.57 -28.01 -49.30
C SER A 522 1.80 -27.20 -48.89
N GLU A 523 2.18 -26.30 -49.78
CA GLU A 523 3.45 -25.58 -49.90
C GLU A 523 3.88 -24.74 -48.68
N GLU A 524 5.18 -24.44 -48.63
CA GLU A 524 5.92 -23.80 -47.54
C GLU A 524 5.40 -22.40 -47.19
N ASN A 525 4.54 -22.33 -46.17
CA ASN A 525 4.39 -21.13 -45.34
C ASN A 525 5.62 -21.03 -44.42
N PRO A 526 6.15 -19.83 -44.09
CA PRO A 526 7.22 -19.69 -43.09
C PRO A 526 6.85 -20.45 -41.82
N GLU A 527 7.83 -21.14 -41.23
CA GLU A 527 7.63 -22.10 -40.12
C GLU A 527 6.90 -21.40 -38.96
N ARG A 528 5.56 -21.53 -38.89
CA ARG A 528 4.70 -20.91 -37.87
C ARG A 528 5.18 -21.29 -36.47
N LEU A 529 5.37 -20.28 -35.62
CA LEU A 529 6.07 -20.40 -34.35
C LEU A 529 5.14 -20.70 -33.18
N GLU A 530 3.85 -20.40 -33.30
CA GLU A 530 2.87 -20.62 -32.25
C GLU A 530 2.65 -22.09 -31.93
N LEU A 531 2.18 -22.35 -30.71
CA LEU A 531 1.80 -23.69 -30.30
C LEU A 531 0.38 -24.03 -30.80
N TYR A 532 0.26 -25.17 -31.49
CA TYR A 532 -0.97 -25.69 -32.11
C TYR A 532 -1.63 -24.73 -33.12
N PRO A 533 -0.93 -24.32 -34.21
CA PRO A 533 -1.47 -23.42 -35.24
C PRO A 533 -2.80 -23.92 -35.85
N GLU A 534 -3.00 -25.23 -35.92
CA GLU A 534 -4.21 -25.86 -36.43
C GLU A 534 -5.48 -25.44 -35.69
N PHE A 535 -5.40 -25.15 -34.38
CA PHE A 535 -6.56 -24.66 -33.62
C PHE A 535 -6.89 -23.22 -33.98
N TRP A 536 -5.87 -22.39 -34.22
CA TRP A 536 -6.06 -21.02 -34.63
C TRP A 536 -6.67 -20.93 -36.04
N ASP A 537 -6.29 -21.84 -36.95
CA ASP A 537 -6.84 -21.91 -38.31
C ASP A 537 -8.30 -22.39 -38.31
N GLU A 538 -8.67 -23.27 -37.38
CA GLU A 538 -10.06 -23.71 -37.22
C GLU A 538 -10.97 -22.56 -36.75
N MET A 539 -10.45 -21.63 -35.94
CA MET A 539 -11.18 -20.51 -35.34
C MET A 539 -10.40 -19.17 -35.46
N PRO A 540 -10.25 -18.61 -36.67
CA PRO A 540 -9.45 -17.41 -36.91
C PRO A 540 -10.05 -16.14 -36.29
N GLU A 541 -11.32 -16.16 -35.86
CA GLU A 541 -11.95 -15.10 -35.06
C GLU A 541 -11.16 -14.79 -33.77
N ALA A 542 -10.40 -15.76 -33.25
CA ALA A 542 -9.51 -15.57 -32.10
C ALA A 542 -8.45 -14.48 -32.36
N TYR A 543 -7.95 -14.34 -33.60
CA TYR A 543 -7.01 -13.29 -33.96
C TYR A 543 -7.65 -11.90 -33.95
N LEU A 544 -8.87 -11.76 -34.49
CA LEU A 544 -9.61 -10.51 -34.41
C LEU A 544 -9.87 -10.10 -32.96
N GLN A 545 -10.24 -11.07 -32.11
CA GLN A 545 -10.41 -10.81 -30.68
C GLN A 545 -9.12 -10.28 -30.04
N LEU A 546 -7.95 -10.83 -30.38
CA LEU A 546 -6.67 -10.33 -29.90
C LEU A 546 -6.39 -8.91 -30.38
N LEU A 547 -6.64 -8.58 -31.65
CA LEU A 547 -6.44 -7.21 -32.18
C LEU A 547 -7.34 -6.19 -31.47
N MET A 548 -8.56 -6.59 -31.11
CA MET A 548 -9.50 -5.72 -30.40
C MET A 548 -9.17 -5.59 -28.90
N GLN A 549 -8.74 -6.67 -28.23
CA GLN A 549 -8.70 -6.72 -26.76
C GLN A 549 -7.28 -6.73 -26.17
N ALA A 550 -6.26 -7.15 -26.93
CA ALA A 550 -4.90 -7.17 -26.43
C ALA A 550 -4.36 -5.75 -26.18
N LYS A 551 -3.36 -5.69 -25.28
CA LYS A 551 -2.72 -4.46 -24.80
C LYS A 551 -1.21 -4.46 -25.03
N MET A 552 -0.66 -5.53 -25.59
CA MET A 552 0.76 -5.69 -25.86
C MET A 552 0.98 -5.76 -27.37
N ASP A 553 1.90 -4.95 -27.88
CA ASP A 553 2.17 -4.82 -29.31
C ASP A 553 2.60 -6.16 -29.94
N LEU A 554 3.45 -6.93 -29.25
CA LEU A 554 3.88 -8.27 -29.69
C LEU A 554 2.70 -9.24 -29.93
N VAL A 555 1.64 -9.16 -29.11
CA VAL A 555 0.46 -10.02 -29.26
C VAL A 555 -0.41 -9.55 -30.42
N MET A 556 -0.56 -8.23 -30.59
CA MET A 556 -1.30 -7.65 -31.71
C MET A 556 -0.59 -7.91 -33.05
N LYS A 557 0.75 -7.83 -33.07
CA LYS A 557 1.59 -8.24 -34.20
C LYS A 557 1.33 -9.69 -34.58
N PHE A 558 1.47 -10.61 -33.62
CA PHE A 558 1.19 -12.03 -33.82
C PHE A 558 -0.20 -12.27 -34.43
N ALA A 559 -1.22 -11.57 -33.93
CA ALA A 559 -2.58 -11.74 -34.43
C ALA A 559 -2.75 -11.22 -35.86
N TYR A 560 -2.20 -10.05 -36.17
CA TYR A 560 -2.27 -9.45 -37.51
C TYR A 560 -1.50 -10.26 -38.56
N GLU A 561 -0.27 -10.66 -38.27
CA GLU A 561 0.58 -11.42 -39.19
C GLU A 561 -0.05 -12.77 -39.56
N ASN A 562 -0.75 -13.42 -38.64
CA ASN A 562 -1.42 -14.69 -38.92
C ASN A 562 -2.79 -14.54 -39.57
N VAL A 563 -3.60 -13.53 -39.18
CA VAL A 563 -4.95 -13.36 -39.76
C VAL A 563 -4.88 -12.85 -41.20
N SER A 564 -3.91 -11.99 -41.53
CA SER A 564 -3.76 -11.38 -42.87
C SER A 564 -3.41 -12.37 -43.98
N VAL A 565 -2.79 -13.49 -43.63
CA VAL A 565 -2.46 -14.59 -44.57
C VAL A 565 -3.47 -15.75 -44.52
N HIS A 566 -4.49 -15.65 -43.66
CA HIS A 566 -5.48 -16.71 -43.48
C HIS A 566 -6.45 -16.77 -44.67
N SER A 567 -6.85 -17.97 -45.09
CA SER A 567 -7.73 -18.18 -46.25
C SER A 567 -9.09 -17.46 -46.15
N LYS A 568 -9.62 -17.32 -44.92
CA LYS A 568 -10.87 -16.61 -44.61
C LYS A 568 -10.70 -15.11 -44.32
N TYR A 569 -9.54 -14.50 -44.61
CA TYR A 569 -9.27 -13.12 -44.23
C TYR A 569 -10.33 -12.13 -44.74
N ARG A 570 -10.70 -12.19 -46.01
CA ARG A 570 -11.72 -11.30 -46.61
C ARG A 570 -13.10 -11.46 -45.96
N ASP A 571 -13.53 -12.69 -45.68
CA ASP A 571 -14.80 -12.95 -45.00
C ASP A 571 -14.82 -12.36 -43.57
N LEU A 572 -13.67 -12.38 -42.90
CA LEU A 572 -13.49 -11.78 -41.58
C LEU A 572 -13.58 -10.25 -41.62
N LEU A 573 -13.01 -9.60 -42.65
CA LEU A 573 -13.11 -8.13 -42.82
C LEU A 573 -14.56 -7.68 -42.97
N GLN A 574 -15.40 -8.45 -43.66
CA GLN A 574 -16.81 -8.11 -43.85
C GLN A 574 -17.61 -8.08 -42.54
N LYS A 575 -17.21 -8.89 -41.55
CA LYS A 575 -17.83 -8.94 -40.21
C LYS A 575 -17.47 -7.74 -39.33
N ILE A 576 -16.48 -6.93 -39.70
CA ILE A 576 -16.08 -5.74 -38.94
C ILE A 576 -17.09 -4.62 -39.23
N ASP A 577 -17.86 -4.26 -38.20
CA ASP A 577 -18.81 -3.16 -38.22
C ASP A 577 -18.12 -1.80 -37.94
N PRO A 578 -18.82 -0.66 -38.10
CA PRO A 578 -18.22 0.65 -37.87
C PRO A 578 -17.68 0.87 -36.45
N GLU A 579 -18.30 0.30 -35.41
CA GLU A 579 -17.84 0.44 -34.03
C GLU A 579 -16.55 -0.36 -33.78
N MET A 580 -16.48 -1.58 -34.31
CA MET A 580 -15.26 -2.40 -34.30
C MET A 580 -14.12 -1.68 -35.03
N MET A 581 -14.43 -1.05 -36.17
CA MET A 581 -13.45 -0.29 -36.95
C MET A 581 -12.90 0.90 -36.17
N VAL A 582 -13.75 1.71 -35.55
CA VAL A 582 -13.32 2.79 -34.65
C VAL A 582 -12.45 2.24 -33.52
N SER A 583 -12.85 1.11 -32.91
CA SER A 583 -12.06 0.48 -31.84
C SER A 583 -10.67 0.04 -32.31
N LEU A 584 -10.52 -0.43 -33.56
CA LEU A 584 -9.24 -0.83 -34.14
C LEU A 584 -8.37 0.40 -34.46
N LEU A 585 -8.94 1.43 -35.07
CA LEU A 585 -8.27 2.69 -35.43
C LEU A 585 -7.88 3.54 -34.22
N ASN A 586 -8.51 3.30 -33.07
CA ASN A 586 -8.18 3.99 -31.83
C ASN A 586 -7.15 3.23 -30.96
N LYS A 587 -6.65 2.06 -31.40
CA LYS A 587 -5.53 1.39 -30.73
C LYS A 587 -4.24 2.19 -30.97
N SER A 588 -3.30 2.10 -30.03
CA SER A 588 -1.97 2.72 -30.16
C SER A 588 -1.01 1.94 -31.08
N SER A 589 -1.28 0.65 -31.30
CA SER A 589 -0.44 -0.26 -32.09
C SER A 589 -0.76 -0.17 -33.58
N GLU A 590 0.25 -0.20 -34.46
CA GLU A 590 0.06 -0.12 -35.91
C GLU A 590 -0.74 -1.30 -36.49
N TYR A 591 -0.70 -2.47 -35.86
CA TYR A 591 -1.30 -3.70 -36.39
C TYR A 591 -2.85 -3.66 -36.45
N PRO A 592 -3.56 -3.36 -35.35
CA PRO A 592 -5.01 -3.14 -35.42
C PRO A 592 -5.37 -1.92 -36.27
N GLN A 593 -4.54 -0.86 -36.29
CA GLN A 593 -4.79 0.31 -37.13
C GLN A 593 -4.78 -0.05 -38.62
N LYS A 594 -3.78 -0.82 -39.08
CA LYS A 594 -3.71 -1.32 -40.47
C LYS A 594 -4.96 -2.10 -40.85
N LEU A 595 -5.40 -3.03 -40.00
CA LEU A 595 -6.64 -3.76 -40.22
C LEU A 595 -7.85 -2.81 -40.33
N GLY A 596 -7.97 -1.85 -39.42
CA GLY A 596 -9.05 -0.85 -39.45
C GLY A 596 -9.05 0.00 -40.73
N LEU A 597 -7.88 0.40 -41.21
CA LEU A 597 -7.71 1.17 -42.45
C LEU A 597 -8.04 0.35 -43.70
N GLU A 598 -7.68 -0.93 -43.72
CA GLU A 598 -8.07 -1.85 -44.81
C GLU A 598 -9.59 -1.95 -44.93
N VAL A 599 -10.31 -2.15 -43.81
CA VAL A 599 -11.78 -2.20 -43.82
C VAL A 599 -12.37 -0.84 -44.19
N LEU A 600 -11.79 0.27 -43.71
CA LEU A 600 -12.24 1.63 -44.08
C LEU A 600 -12.13 1.85 -45.59
N SER A 601 -11.04 1.41 -46.21
CA SER A 601 -10.82 1.52 -47.66
C SER A 601 -11.84 0.72 -48.47
N GLU A 602 -12.18 -0.50 -48.03
CA GLU A 602 -13.18 -1.36 -48.69
C GLU A 602 -14.60 -0.79 -48.59
N LYS A 603 -14.96 -0.20 -47.44
CA LYS A 603 -16.34 0.27 -47.15
C LYS A 603 -16.51 1.79 -47.28
N GLN A 604 -15.55 2.50 -47.89
CA GLN A 604 -15.50 3.97 -47.85
C GLN A 604 -16.74 4.66 -48.41
N GLU A 605 -17.36 4.15 -49.47
CA GLU A 605 -18.51 4.81 -50.12
C GLU A 605 -19.79 4.74 -49.27
N GLU A 606 -19.96 3.66 -48.51
CA GLU A 606 -21.04 3.52 -47.54
C GLU A 606 -20.80 4.43 -46.33
N LEU A 607 -19.56 4.48 -45.84
CA LEU A 607 -19.21 5.14 -44.59
C LEU A 607 -19.11 6.67 -44.68
N LYS A 608 -18.81 7.24 -45.87
CA LYS A 608 -18.70 8.69 -46.08
C LYS A 608 -19.98 9.47 -45.73
N ARG A 609 -21.15 8.82 -45.73
CA ARG A 609 -22.45 9.45 -45.40
C ARG A 609 -22.86 9.30 -43.93
N ASN A 610 -22.13 8.52 -43.15
CA ASN A 610 -22.44 8.28 -41.75
C ASN A 610 -21.79 9.37 -40.87
N GLU A 611 -22.56 10.39 -40.52
CA GLU A 611 -22.13 11.54 -39.74
C GLU A 611 -21.47 11.15 -38.41
N SER A 612 -22.09 10.24 -37.65
CA SER A 612 -21.57 9.79 -36.35
C SER A 612 -20.23 9.08 -36.51
N PHE A 613 -20.11 8.20 -37.50
CA PHE A 613 -18.86 7.50 -37.78
C PHE A 613 -17.74 8.45 -38.20
N VAL A 614 -18.00 9.37 -39.13
CA VAL A 614 -17.02 10.38 -39.57
C VAL A 614 -16.56 11.25 -38.40
N ALA A 615 -17.48 11.66 -37.52
CA ALA A 615 -17.13 12.42 -36.32
C ALA A 615 -16.25 11.61 -35.34
N LYS A 616 -16.53 10.31 -35.15
CA LYS A 616 -15.70 9.41 -34.32
C LYS A 616 -14.29 9.22 -34.89
N LEU A 617 -14.12 9.23 -36.21
CA LEU A 617 -12.79 9.13 -36.82
C LEU A 617 -11.91 10.35 -36.52
N LEU A 618 -12.48 11.54 -36.32
CA LEU A 618 -11.72 12.75 -35.96
C LEU A 618 -11.06 12.68 -34.57
N VAL A 619 -11.48 11.76 -33.68
CA VAL A 619 -10.85 11.55 -32.36
C VAL A 619 -9.92 10.33 -32.31
N CYS A 620 -9.90 9.49 -33.36
CA CYS A 620 -9.10 8.26 -33.35
C CYS A 620 -7.59 8.55 -33.27
N GLU A 621 -6.84 7.64 -32.63
CA GLU A 621 -5.37 7.66 -32.58
C GLU A 621 -4.70 7.65 -33.97
N THR A 622 -5.30 6.96 -34.95
CA THR A 622 -4.74 6.83 -36.30
C THR A 622 -4.82 8.13 -37.10
N GLU A 623 -3.68 8.65 -37.54
CA GLU A 623 -3.60 9.88 -38.34
C GLU A 623 -4.30 9.75 -39.70
N GLU A 624 -4.07 8.63 -40.40
CA GLU A 624 -4.67 8.37 -41.71
C GLU A 624 -6.21 8.36 -41.65
N ALA A 625 -6.79 7.80 -40.59
CA ALA A 625 -8.23 7.81 -40.36
C ALA A 625 -8.76 9.23 -40.12
N ARG A 626 -8.04 10.05 -39.35
CA ARG A 626 -8.39 11.46 -39.14
C ARG A 626 -8.33 12.25 -40.45
N ASN A 627 -7.29 12.04 -41.26
CA ASN A 627 -7.14 12.72 -42.54
C ASN A 627 -8.24 12.31 -43.52
N TRP A 628 -8.59 11.02 -43.56
CA TRP A 628 -9.73 10.54 -44.33
C TRP A 628 -11.04 11.22 -43.91
N ALA A 629 -11.29 11.36 -42.60
CA ALA A 629 -12.47 12.03 -42.08
C ALA A 629 -12.49 13.53 -42.45
N LYS A 630 -11.35 14.24 -42.33
CA LYS A 630 -11.21 15.64 -42.74
C LYS A 630 -11.55 15.80 -44.23
N THR A 631 -10.99 14.96 -45.11
CA THR A 631 -11.31 14.99 -46.55
C THR A 631 -12.77 14.66 -46.84
N ALA A 632 -13.37 13.71 -46.12
CA ALA A 632 -14.81 13.41 -46.26
C ALA A 632 -15.67 14.63 -45.92
N ILE A 633 -15.31 15.37 -44.87
CA ILE A 633 -15.99 16.60 -44.44
C ILE A 633 -15.80 17.71 -45.46
N ASP A 634 -14.57 18.00 -45.89
CA ASP A 634 -14.28 19.08 -46.85
C ASP A 634 -15.02 18.90 -48.19
N ASN A 635 -15.17 17.66 -48.65
CA ASN A 635 -15.90 17.36 -49.88
C ASN A 635 -17.41 17.63 -49.78
N ASN A 636 -17.97 17.74 -48.57
CA ASN A 636 -19.41 17.98 -48.37
C ASN A 636 -19.71 18.75 -47.07
N THR A 637 -19.00 19.86 -46.86
CA THR A 637 -19.07 20.65 -45.61
C THR A 637 -20.50 21.05 -45.24
N GLY A 638 -21.31 21.45 -46.23
CA GLY A 638 -22.69 21.87 -46.02
C GLY A 638 -23.59 20.76 -45.46
N TYR A 639 -23.41 19.51 -45.90
CA TYR A 639 -24.16 18.35 -45.37
C TYR A 639 -23.87 18.14 -43.89
N PHE A 640 -22.59 18.08 -43.52
CA PHE A 640 -22.18 17.83 -42.14
C PHE A 640 -22.55 18.97 -41.19
N LEU A 641 -22.37 20.24 -41.60
CA LEU A 641 -22.73 21.41 -40.78
C LEU A 641 -24.24 21.63 -40.66
N ALA A 642 -25.07 20.99 -41.49
CA ALA A 642 -26.52 21.01 -41.35
C ALA A 642 -26.99 20.20 -40.13
N SER A 643 -26.25 19.16 -39.75
CA SER A 643 -26.58 18.28 -38.63
C SER A 643 -26.14 18.86 -37.28
N THR A 644 -27.11 19.10 -36.39
CA THR A 644 -26.82 19.56 -35.02
C THR A 644 -26.09 18.50 -34.21
N ASP A 645 -26.34 17.20 -34.46
CA ASP A 645 -25.68 16.11 -33.74
C ASP A 645 -24.22 15.96 -34.17
N PHE A 646 -23.93 16.16 -35.47
CA PHE A 646 -22.55 16.23 -35.95
C PHE A 646 -21.79 17.41 -35.32
N MET A 647 -22.39 18.60 -35.29
CA MET A 647 -21.81 19.79 -34.64
C MET A 647 -21.53 19.57 -33.16
N MET A 648 -22.44 18.90 -32.45
CA MET A 648 -22.24 18.51 -31.07
C MET A 648 -21.00 17.60 -30.93
N HIS A 649 -20.84 16.58 -31.79
CA HIS A 649 -19.65 15.74 -31.76
C HIS A 649 -18.35 16.50 -32.04
N LEU A 650 -18.35 17.50 -32.93
CA LEU A 650 -17.19 18.37 -33.18
C LEU A 650 -16.79 19.19 -31.96
N ILE A 651 -17.79 19.78 -31.28
CA ILE A 651 -17.58 20.57 -30.05
C ILE A 651 -17.02 19.67 -28.95
N MET A 652 -17.55 18.46 -28.80
CA MET A 652 -17.12 17.51 -27.78
C MET A 652 -15.79 16.82 -28.10
N ASN A 653 -15.20 17.05 -29.27
CA ASN A 653 -13.91 16.47 -29.64
C ASN A 653 -12.78 17.10 -28.78
N SER A 654 -11.99 16.28 -28.08
CA SER A 654 -10.85 16.73 -27.26
C SER A 654 -9.48 16.52 -27.92
N ARG A 655 -9.42 15.97 -29.14
CA ARG A 655 -8.18 15.59 -29.83
C ARG A 655 -7.45 16.81 -30.38
N LYS A 656 -6.22 17.04 -29.90
CA LYS A 656 -5.42 18.24 -30.25
C LYS A 656 -5.14 18.35 -31.75
N GLU A 657 -4.84 17.23 -32.42
CA GLU A 657 -4.49 17.12 -33.83
C GLU A 657 -5.67 17.40 -34.79
N SER A 658 -6.88 17.45 -34.25
CA SER A 658 -8.10 17.81 -34.99
C SER A 658 -8.60 19.21 -34.64
N ASN A 659 -8.08 19.86 -33.60
CA ASN A 659 -8.63 21.12 -33.11
C ASN A 659 -8.52 22.27 -34.10
N GLU A 660 -7.40 22.43 -34.81
CA GLU A 660 -7.25 23.50 -35.80
C GLU A 660 -8.30 23.37 -36.91
N PHE A 661 -8.41 22.19 -37.50
CA PHE A 661 -9.41 21.88 -38.51
C PHE A 661 -10.83 22.12 -38.01
N ILE A 662 -11.16 21.58 -36.82
CA ILE A 662 -12.50 21.74 -36.22
C ILE A 662 -12.81 23.19 -35.91
N ASN A 663 -11.86 23.96 -35.36
CA ASN A 663 -12.09 25.36 -35.03
C ASN A 663 -12.34 26.19 -36.29
N ASN A 664 -11.57 25.97 -37.36
CA ASN A 664 -11.78 26.64 -38.65
C ASN A 664 -13.16 26.28 -39.24
N LEU A 665 -13.54 25.00 -39.16
CA LEU A 665 -14.83 24.50 -39.61
C LEU A 665 -15.98 25.14 -38.82
N LEU A 666 -15.88 25.20 -37.49
CA LEU A 666 -16.86 25.84 -36.62
C LEU A 666 -16.96 27.36 -36.85
N GLN A 667 -15.83 28.05 -37.10
CA GLN A 667 -15.82 29.48 -37.46
C GLN A 667 -16.53 29.77 -38.79
N SER A 668 -16.42 28.84 -39.76
CA SER A 668 -17.10 28.96 -41.05
C SER A 668 -18.59 28.64 -41.00
N ALA A 669 -19.08 28.07 -39.89
CA ALA A 669 -20.47 27.67 -39.74
C ALA A 669 -21.37 28.88 -39.45
N SER A 670 -22.11 29.35 -40.46
CA SER A 670 -23.15 30.36 -40.28
C SER A 670 -24.40 29.75 -39.61
N LEU A 671 -24.47 29.80 -38.28
CA LEU A 671 -25.60 29.30 -37.49
C LEU A 671 -26.61 30.41 -37.18
N SER A 672 -27.90 30.12 -37.35
CA SER A 672 -28.96 30.98 -36.83
C SER A 672 -28.99 30.94 -35.29
N GLU A 673 -29.50 32.01 -34.67
CA GLU A 673 -29.60 32.12 -33.20
C GLU A 673 -30.34 30.93 -32.56
N GLU A 674 -31.46 30.47 -33.16
CA GLU A 674 -32.20 29.29 -32.70
C GLU A 674 -31.34 28.01 -32.72
N ARG A 675 -30.49 27.84 -33.74
CA ARG A 675 -29.58 26.68 -33.83
C ARG A 675 -28.45 26.79 -32.83
N GLN A 676 -27.92 27.99 -32.59
CA GLN A 676 -26.91 28.22 -31.55
C GLN A 676 -27.45 27.87 -30.15
N LYS A 677 -28.66 28.32 -29.81
CA LYS A 677 -29.33 27.98 -28.54
C LYS A 677 -29.58 26.49 -28.40
N THR A 678 -30.05 25.84 -29.47
CA THR A 678 -30.28 24.38 -29.49
C THR A 678 -28.98 23.61 -29.29
N LEU A 679 -27.90 24.01 -29.96
CA LEU A 679 -26.58 23.38 -29.86
C LEU A 679 -25.98 23.56 -28.46
N LEU A 680 -26.02 24.78 -27.91
CA LEU A 680 -25.56 25.09 -26.57
C LEU A 680 -26.30 24.26 -25.52
N GLY A 681 -27.64 24.19 -25.60
CA GLY A 681 -28.46 23.38 -24.71
C GLY A 681 -28.12 21.88 -24.78
N LYS A 682 -27.98 21.31 -25.99
CA LYS A 682 -27.59 19.90 -26.17
C LYS A 682 -26.23 19.59 -25.56
N VAL A 683 -25.22 20.45 -25.78
CA VAL A 683 -23.88 20.25 -25.23
C VAL A 683 -23.90 20.35 -23.70
N ILE A 684 -24.64 21.29 -23.12
CA ILE A 684 -24.79 21.40 -21.66
C ILE A 684 -25.42 20.15 -21.06
N ILE A 685 -26.49 19.62 -21.66
CA ILE A 685 -27.16 18.39 -21.19
C ILE A 685 -26.17 17.21 -21.18
N GLU A 686 -25.41 17.05 -22.26
CA GLU A 686 -24.42 15.98 -22.37
C GLU A 686 -23.31 16.14 -21.30
N LEU A 687 -22.76 17.34 -21.14
CA LEU A 687 -21.74 17.64 -20.14
C LEU A 687 -22.23 17.40 -18.70
N LEU A 688 -23.51 17.69 -18.42
CA LEU A 688 -24.12 17.43 -17.10
C LEU A 688 -24.32 15.94 -16.82
N SER A 689 -24.44 15.11 -17.86
CA SER A 689 -24.60 13.65 -17.73
C SER A 689 -23.27 12.89 -17.51
N MET A 690 -22.13 13.53 -17.78
CA MET A 690 -20.83 12.89 -17.74
C MET A 690 -20.29 12.73 -16.31
N GLU A 691 -19.72 11.55 -16.03
CA GLU A 691 -18.97 11.29 -14.81
C GLU A 691 -17.61 11.99 -14.81
N ASN A 692 -17.07 12.22 -13.61
CA ASN A 692 -15.76 12.85 -13.46
C ASN A 692 -14.62 11.89 -13.84
N SER A 693 -13.90 12.19 -14.91
CA SER A 693 -12.67 11.49 -15.32
C SER A 693 -11.72 12.45 -16.05
N ASP A 694 -10.43 12.15 -16.13
CA ASP A 694 -9.46 13.00 -16.83
C ASP A 694 -9.85 13.20 -18.31
N ASN A 695 -10.33 12.13 -18.96
CA ASN A 695 -10.79 12.18 -20.35
C ASN A 695 -12.04 13.06 -20.50
N ASN A 696 -13.05 12.89 -19.63
CA ASN A 696 -14.26 13.70 -19.70
C ASN A 696 -13.99 15.17 -19.36
N ASN A 697 -13.03 15.44 -18.46
CA ASN A 697 -12.60 16.81 -18.17
C ASN A 697 -11.92 17.45 -19.38
N ALA A 698 -11.09 16.72 -20.11
CA ALA A 698 -10.48 17.20 -21.36
C ALA A 698 -11.55 17.47 -22.44
N VAL A 699 -12.57 16.62 -22.53
CA VAL A 699 -13.74 16.83 -23.40
C VAL A 699 -14.50 18.09 -23.01
N ALA A 700 -14.83 18.28 -21.73
CA ALA A 700 -15.55 19.46 -21.25
C ALA A 700 -14.78 20.76 -21.48
N GLU A 701 -13.46 20.75 -21.27
CA GLU A 701 -12.61 21.92 -21.55
C GLU A 701 -12.60 22.27 -23.04
N SER A 702 -12.43 21.26 -23.91
CA SER A 702 -12.46 21.45 -25.36
C SER A 702 -13.83 21.93 -25.84
N ALA A 703 -14.90 21.34 -25.31
CA ALA A 703 -16.27 21.74 -25.58
C ALA A 703 -16.52 23.19 -25.18
N THR A 704 -16.07 23.62 -24.00
CA THR A 704 -16.22 25.00 -23.53
C THR A 704 -15.51 25.97 -24.48
N LYS A 705 -14.25 25.68 -24.85
CA LYS A 705 -13.48 26.51 -25.80
C LYS A 705 -14.16 26.61 -27.17
N LYS A 706 -14.75 25.53 -27.66
CA LYS A 706 -15.44 25.48 -28.97
C LYS A 706 -16.83 26.11 -28.93
N LEU A 707 -17.57 26.00 -27.81
CA LEU A 707 -18.81 26.73 -27.61
C LEU A 707 -18.62 28.24 -27.67
N LYS A 708 -17.48 28.76 -27.19
CA LYS A 708 -17.12 30.18 -27.33
C LYS A 708 -16.95 30.62 -28.79
N ILE A 709 -16.64 29.71 -29.71
CA ILE A 709 -16.52 30.03 -31.14
C ILE A 709 -17.91 30.21 -31.76
N THR A 710 -18.86 29.35 -31.40
CA THR A 710 -20.15 29.24 -32.11
C THR A 710 -21.35 29.84 -31.40
N THR A 711 -21.28 30.00 -30.07
CA THR A 711 -22.46 30.25 -29.22
C THR A 711 -22.23 31.27 -28.09
N LEU A 712 -21.11 32.00 -28.09
CA LEU A 712 -20.72 32.92 -27.01
C LEU A 712 -21.82 33.94 -26.68
N ASP A 713 -22.44 34.54 -27.70
CA ASP A 713 -23.49 35.56 -27.53
C ASP A 713 -24.70 35.05 -26.74
N ASN A 714 -24.92 33.73 -26.69
CA ASN A 714 -26.03 33.12 -25.96
C ASN A 714 -25.68 32.72 -24.51
N PHE A 715 -24.43 32.87 -24.08
CA PHE A 715 -24.01 32.46 -22.73
C PHE A 715 -24.74 33.26 -21.64
N SER A 716 -24.89 34.58 -21.84
CA SER A 716 -25.58 35.46 -20.90
C SER A 716 -27.07 35.11 -20.72
N GLU A 717 -27.69 34.41 -21.68
CA GLU A 717 -29.10 34.00 -21.67
C GLU A 717 -29.36 32.67 -20.93
N ILE A 718 -28.32 31.92 -20.55
CA ILE A 718 -28.48 30.67 -19.79
C ILE A 718 -29.09 30.94 -18.41
N SER A 719 -30.03 30.11 -17.93
CA SER A 719 -30.68 30.37 -16.64
C SER A 719 -29.74 30.14 -15.45
N TRP A 720 -30.00 30.82 -14.33
CA TRP A 720 -29.21 30.66 -13.10
C TRP A 720 -29.25 29.22 -12.55
N GLU A 721 -30.36 28.50 -12.74
CA GLU A 721 -30.52 27.10 -12.35
C GLU A 721 -29.53 26.20 -13.11
N ILE A 722 -29.33 26.42 -14.41
CA ILE A 722 -28.37 25.66 -15.21
C ILE A 722 -26.94 25.97 -14.78
N VAL A 723 -26.63 27.24 -14.49
CA VAL A 723 -25.31 27.62 -13.95
C VAL A 723 -25.04 26.90 -12.62
N ALA A 724 -26.04 26.84 -11.73
CA ALA A 724 -25.92 26.11 -10.47
C ALA A 724 -25.71 24.60 -10.69
N GLN A 725 -26.40 23.98 -11.66
CA GLN A 725 -26.18 22.58 -12.03
C GLN A 725 -24.75 22.34 -12.55
N LEU A 726 -24.21 23.23 -13.38
CA LEU A 726 -22.84 23.12 -13.88
C LEU A 726 -21.79 23.26 -12.76
N LEU A 727 -22.01 24.18 -11.81
CA LEU A 727 -21.11 24.38 -10.66
C LEU A 727 -21.09 23.19 -9.71
N THR A 728 -22.26 22.56 -9.50
CA THR A 728 -22.46 21.42 -8.59
C THR A 728 -22.26 20.06 -9.26
N SER A 729 -22.05 20.03 -10.58
CA SER A 729 -21.80 18.82 -11.35
C SER A 729 -20.59 18.04 -10.81
N PRO A 730 -20.63 16.69 -10.85
CA PRO A 730 -19.47 15.87 -10.49
C PRO A 730 -18.27 16.12 -11.43
N LEU A 731 -18.51 16.50 -12.69
CA LEU A 731 -17.46 16.76 -13.67
C LEU A 731 -16.78 18.11 -13.41
N ASN A 732 -15.52 18.08 -13.00
CA ASN A 732 -14.81 19.27 -12.51
C ASN A 732 -14.75 20.43 -13.51
N ASN A 733 -14.53 20.14 -14.79
CA ASN A 733 -14.39 21.15 -15.85
C ASN A 733 -15.73 21.73 -16.33
N ASN A 734 -16.89 21.25 -15.84
CA ASN A 734 -18.16 21.97 -16.05
C ASN A 734 -18.15 23.33 -15.35
N ARG A 735 -17.33 23.49 -14.30
CA ARG A 735 -17.08 24.79 -13.66
C ARG A 735 -16.40 25.78 -14.59
N PHE A 736 -15.66 25.31 -15.61
CA PHE A 736 -15.08 26.20 -16.60
C PHE A 736 -16.17 26.83 -17.45
N LEU A 737 -17.07 26.02 -18.01
CA LEU A 737 -18.23 26.53 -18.74
C LEU A 737 -19.10 27.44 -17.85
N ALA A 738 -19.35 27.05 -16.60
CA ALA A 738 -20.08 27.89 -15.65
C ALA A 738 -19.39 29.24 -15.43
N SER A 739 -18.06 29.27 -15.26
CA SER A 739 -17.30 30.50 -15.06
C SER A 739 -17.32 31.43 -16.29
N GLU A 740 -17.29 30.87 -17.50
CA GLU A 740 -17.42 31.63 -18.75
C GLU A 740 -18.84 32.21 -18.91
N ILE A 741 -19.86 31.44 -18.53
CA ILE A 741 -21.25 31.92 -18.52
C ILE A 741 -21.42 33.04 -17.50
N LEU A 742 -20.88 32.90 -16.29
CA LEU A 742 -20.93 33.93 -15.25
C LEU A 742 -20.22 35.22 -15.68
N LEU A 743 -19.07 35.10 -16.34
CA LEU A 743 -18.34 36.24 -16.89
C LEU A 743 -19.17 36.95 -17.96
N SER A 744 -19.74 36.22 -18.92
CA SER A 744 -20.64 36.80 -19.93
C SER A 744 -21.90 37.42 -19.31
N LYS A 745 -22.44 36.84 -18.24
CA LYS A 745 -23.56 37.42 -17.49
C LYS A 745 -23.19 38.72 -16.79
N SER A 746 -21.97 38.85 -16.25
CA SER A 746 -21.52 40.07 -15.57
C SER A 746 -21.46 41.30 -16.47
N GLU A 747 -21.44 41.11 -17.80
CA GLU A 747 -21.54 42.21 -18.77
C GLU A 747 -22.97 42.78 -18.89
N LYS A 748 -23.99 41.99 -18.51
CA LYS A 748 -25.42 42.33 -18.63
C LYS A 748 -26.11 42.57 -17.28
N TYR A 749 -25.68 41.87 -16.23
CA TYR A 749 -26.26 41.90 -14.88
C TYR A 749 -25.23 42.39 -13.86
N SER A 750 -25.70 42.88 -12.70
CA SER A 750 -24.77 43.32 -11.65
C SER A 750 -23.94 42.14 -11.14
N VAL A 751 -22.61 42.30 -11.06
CA VAL A 751 -21.72 41.25 -10.53
C VAL A 751 -22.08 40.83 -9.10
N THR A 752 -22.74 41.72 -8.34
CA THR A 752 -23.23 41.45 -6.98
C THR A 752 -24.38 40.43 -6.93
N GLU A 753 -24.99 40.09 -8.06
CA GLU A 753 -25.95 38.98 -8.16
C GLU A 753 -25.25 37.61 -8.03
N ILE A 754 -23.93 37.56 -8.26
CA ILE A 754 -23.11 36.39 -8.02
C ILE A 754 -22.72 36.41 -6.53
N PRO A 755 -22.94 35.33 -5.75
CA PRO A 755 -22.45 35.27 -4.38
C PRO A 755 -20.92 35.16 -4.32
N VAL A 756 -20.30 35.79 -3.31
CA VAL A 756 -18.84 35.72 -3.08
C VAL A 756 -18.37 34.27 -2.90
N SER A 757 -19.19 33.41 -2.28
CA SER A 757 -18.91 31.98 -2.14
C SER A 757 -18.76 31.23 -3.48
N ILE A 758 -19.43 31.67 -4.55
CA ILE A 758 -19.23 31.12 -5.90
C ILE A 758 -17.86 31.56 -6.43
N ILE A 759 -17.48 32.83 -6.23
CA ILE A 759 -16.17 33.35 -6.65
C ILE A 759 -15.05 32.64 -5.89
N GLU A 760 -15.21 32.43 -4.59
CA GLU A 760 -14.28 31.64 -3.78
C GLU A 760 -14.10 30.22 -4.35
N LEU A 761 -15.19 29.57 -4.74
CA LEU A 761 -15.15 28.26 -5.40
C LEU A 761 -14.36 28.29 -6.72
N LEU A 762 -14.48 29.36 -7.52
CA LEU A 762 -13.70 29.52 -8.74
C LEU A 762 -12.22 29.78 -8.46
N LEU A 763 -11.89 30.61 -7.47
CA LEU A 763 -10.52 30.97 -7.10
C LEU A 763 -9.74 29.80 -6.48
N ASN A 764 -10.42 28.87 -5.79
CA ASN A 764 -9.81 27.67 -5.23
C ASN A 764 -9.70 26.51 -6.24
N ASN A 765 -10.07 26.71 -7.50
CA ASN A 765 -10.04 25.65 -8.50
C ASN A 765 -8.61 25.35 -8.98
N THR A 766 -8.31 24.08 -9.28
CA THR A 766 -7.00 23.66 -9.81
C THR A 766 -6.72 24.18 -11.23
N ASN A 767 -7.76 24.48 -12.01
CA ASN A 767 -7.64 25.00 -13.37
C ASN A 767 -7.40 26.52 -13.36
N GLU A 768 -6.30 26.94 -13.97
CA GLU A 768 -5.89 28.35 -14.06
C GLU A 768 -6.92 29.24 -14.76
N SER A 769 -7.52 28.79 -15.87
CA SER A 769 -8.51 29.58 -16.60
C SER A 769 -9.75 29.86 -15.76
N ILE A 770 -10.17 28.90 -14.93
CA ILE A 770 -11.29 29.08 -14.00
C ILE A 770 -10.94 30.12 -12.93
N ARG A 771 -9.71 30.06 -12.38
CA ARG A 771 -9.24 31.05 -11.41
C ARG A 771 -9.17 32.44 -12.01
N GLN A 772 -8.67 32.59 -13.24
CA GLN A 772 -8.63 33.88 -13.95
C GLN A 772 -10.04 34.47 -14.10
N ASN A 773 -11.04 33.66 -14.46
CA ASN A 773 -12.43 34.10 -14.52
C ASN A 773 -12.93 34.55 -13.13
N GLY A 774 -12.59 33.82 -12.07
CA GLY A 774 -12.89 34.23 -10.68
C GLY A 774 -12.22 35.56 -10.29
N ILE A 775 -10.96 35.78 -10.67
CA ILE A 775 -10.22 37.04 -10.45
C ILE A 775 -10.90 38.19 -11.20
N SER A 776 -11.28 37.98 -12.46
CA SER A 776 -12.00 38.98 -13.27
C SER A 776 -13.35 39.33 -12.67
N LEU A 777 -14.09 38.36 -12.13
CA LEU A 777 -15.36 38.61 -11.44
C LEU A 777 -15.12 39.38 -10.13
N LEU A 778 -14.18 38.97 -9.28
CA LEU A 778 -13.91 39.64 -8.01
C LEU A 778 -13.44 41.10 -8.22
N ALA A 779 -12.64 41.35 -9.26
CA ALA A 779 -12.17 42.69 -9.60
C ALA A 779 -13.31 43.67 -9.91
N GLN A 780 -14.43 43.17 -10.45
CA GLN A 780 -15.62 43.98 -10.74
C GLN A 780 -16.45 44.34 -9.50
N TYR A 781 -16.20 43.72 -8.34
CA TYR A 781 -17.01 44.00 -7.14
C TYR A 781 -16.83 45.44 -6.64
N PRO A 782 -17.92 46.10 -6.21
CA PRO A 782 -17.86 47.35 -5.48
C PRO A 782 -17.04 47.21 -4.19
N LYS A 783 -16.29 48.26 -3.82
CA LYS A 783 -15.42 48.23 -2.63
C LYS A 783 -16.19 47.99 -1.33
N GLU A 784 -17.43 48.48 -1.26
CA GLU A 784 -18.32 48.35 -0.10
C GLU A 784 -18.72 46.89 0.12
N GLU A 785 -18.96 46.14 -0.96
CA GLU A 785 -19.29 44.71 -0.88
C GLU A 785 -18.06 43.86 -0.55
N ILE A 786 -16.87 44.22 -1.06
CA ILE A 786 -15.60 43.58 -0.65
C ILE A 786 -15.37 43.75 0.85
N ALA A 787 -15.58 44.95 1.39
CA ALA A 787 -15.43 45.22 2.82
C ALA A 787 -16.40 44.37 3.66
N ARG A 788 -17.68 44.29 3.26
CA ARG A 788 -18.70 43.50 3.97
C ARG A 788 -18.40 42.00 4.00
N ASN A 789 -17.84 41.47 2.91
CA ASN A 789 -17.54 40.04 2.77
C ASN A 789 -16.07 39.70 3.08
N TRP A 790 -15.31 40.62 3.70
CA TRP A 790 -13.87 40.45 3.89
C TRP A 790 -13.51 39.19 4.69
N GLN A 791 -14.33 38.82 5.69
CA GLN A 791 -14.11 37.60 6.47
C GLN A 791 -14.15 36.32 5.62
N GLU A 792 -14.94 36.31 4.54
CA GLU A 792 -15.02 35.18 3.59
C GLU A 792 -13.86 35.20 2.58
N ILE A 793 -13.37 36.40 2.22
CA ILE A 793 -12.27 36.59 1.26
C ILE A 793 -10.90 36.35 1.90
N LEU A 794 -10.70 36.79 3.15
CA LEU A 794 -9.42 36.73 3.87
C LEU A 794 -8.76 35.33 3.92
N PRO A 795 -9.49 34.21 4.08
CA PRO A 795 -8.93 32.86 4.01
C PRO A 795 -8.13 32.57 2.73
N LEU A 796 -8.50 33.18 1.59
CA LEU A 796 -7.86 32.99 0.28
C LEU A 796 -6.40 33.45 0.23
N LEU A 797 -5.92 34.24 1.21
CA LEU A 797 -4.49 34.50 1.40
C LEU A 797 -3.68 33.22 1.67
N SER A 798 -4.34 32.15 2.08
CA SER A 798 -3.72 30.83 2.30
C SER A 798 -3.70 29.96 1.04
N SER A 799 -4.09 30.50 -0.12
CA SER A 799 -4.17 29.78 -1.39
C SER A 799 -2.81 29.24 -1.85
N GLU A 800 -2.84 28.16 -2.61
CA GLU A 800 -1.68 27.56 -3.28
C GLU A 800 -1.34 28.27 -4.60
N TYR A 801 -2.13 29.27 -4.98
CA TYR A 801 -2.01 29.99 -6.25
C TYR A 801 -1.60 31.44 -6.01
N LYS A 802 -0.46 31.82 -6.59
CA LYS A 802 0.14 33.16 -6.43
C LYS A 802 -0.81 34.26 -6.90
N GLU A 803 -1.41 34.07 -8.07
CA GLU A 803 -2.32 35.02 -8.70
C GLU A 803 -3.58 35.31 -7.87
N VAL A 804 -4.03 34.32 -7.08
CA VAL A 804 -5.19 34.49 -6.17
C VAL A 804 -4.79 35.37 -5.00
N VAL A 805 -3.63 35.10 -4.38
CA VAL A 805 -3.11 35.93 -3.27
C VAL A 805 -2.88 37.37 -3.72
N GLU A 806 -2.27 37.58 -4.88
CA GLU A 806 -2.06 38.91 -5.45
C GLU A 806 -3.39 39.63 -5.73
N CYS A 807 -4.42 38.91 -6.21
CA CYS A 807 -5.77 39.44 -6.35
C CYS A 807 -6.31 39.93 -5.00
N ILE A 808 -6.17 39.16 -3.92
CA ILE A 808 -6.63 39.57 -2.59
C ILE A 808 -5.87 40.78 -2.07
N PHE A 809 -4.55 40.87 -2.30
CA PHE A 809 -3.79 42.08 -1.98
C PHE A 809 -4.28 43.30 -2.75
N SER A 810 -4.59 43.15 -4.03
CA SER A 810 -5.19 44.23 -4.81
C SER A 810 -6.55 44.64 -4.26
N GLN A 811 -7.38 43.70 -3.77
CA GLN A 811 -8.64 44.04 -3.12
C GLN A 811 -8.44 44.74 -1.77
N ASN A 812 -7.49 44.28 -0.95
CA ASN A 812 -7.15 44.91 0.34
C ASN A 812 -6.62 46.34 0.16
N ASP A 813 -5.84 46.60 -0.89
CA ASP A 813 -5.31 47.91 -1.24
C ASP A 813 -6.41 48.90 -1.70
N ARG A 814 -7.58 48.42 -2.14
CA ARG A 814 -8.76 49.25 -2.48
C ARG A 814 -9.55 49.71 -1.24
N LEU A 815 -9.34 49.09 -0.08
CA LEU A 815 -10.05 49.42 1.16
C LEU A 815 -9.43 50.63 1.86
N ASP A 816 -10.24 51.34 2.65
CA ASP A 816 -9.77 52.51 3.40
C ASP A 816 -8.67 52.11 4.41
N SER A 817 -7.67 52.97 4.58
CA SER A 817 -6.54 52.77 5.50
C SER A 817 -7.03 52.64 6.95
N GLN A 818 -6.45 51.75 7.75
CA GLN A 818 -6.85 51.45 9.14
C GLN A 818 -8.26 50.85 9.28
N SER A 819 -8.82 50.29 8.20
CA SER A 819 -10.02 49.46 8.31
C SER A 819 -9.73 48.16 9.08
N GLU A 820 -10.75 47.64 9.76
CA GLU A 820 -10.69 46.34 10.45
C GLU A 820 -10.17 45.23 9.52
N SER A 821 -10.59 45.26 8.25
CA SER A 821 -10.15 44.36 7.19
C SER A 821 -8.63 44.37 6.96
N GLN A 822 -8.00 45.55 6.92
CA GLN A 822 -6.55 45.65 6.73
C GLN A 822 -5.79 45.10 7.94
N MET A 823 -6.27 45.33 9.16
CA MET A 823 -5.68 44.73 10.35
C MET A 823 -5.79 43.21 10.32
N GLN A 824 -6.97 42.66 10.02
CA GLN A 824 -7.17 41.21 9.86
C GLN A 824 -6.24 40.59 8.79
N THR A 825 -6.01 41.30 7.68
CA THR A 825 -5.02 40.91 6.64
C THR A 825 -3.61 40.86 7.21
N PHE A 826 -3.21 41.91 7.94
CA PHE A 826 -1.91 41.98 8.59
C PHE A 826 -1.70 40.82 9.55
N GLU A 827 -2.69 40.54 10.40
CA GLU A 827 -2.69 39.42 11.34
C GLU A 827 -2.54 38.07 10.65
N LYS A 828 -3.32 37.85 9.58
CA LYS A 828 -3.30 36.62 8.81
C LYS A 828 -1.93 36.34 8.18
N LEU A 829 -1.26 37.38 7.65
CA LEU A 829 0.04 37.23 7.00
C LEU A 829 1.15 36.86 8.00
N PHE A 830 1.12 37.39 9.22
CA PHE A 830 2.03 36.97 10.29
C PHE A 830 1.89 35.48 10.60
N ASP A 831 0.66 34.99 10.69
CA ASP A 831 0.40 33.56 10.90
C ASP A 831 0.86 32.70 9.72
N LEU A 832 0.71 33.18 8.49
CA LEU A 832 1.14 32.45 7.29
C LEU A 832 2.67 32.37 7.16
N LEU A 833 3.42 33.40 7.55
CA LEU A 833 4.89 33.37 7.58
C LEU A 833 5.46 32.29 8.51
N MET A 834 4.66 31.82 9.47
CA MET A 834 5.01 30.77 10.42
C MET A 834 4.57 29.36 9.99
N LYS A 835 3.97 29.22 8.80
CA LYS A 835 3.54 27.94 8.23
C LYS A 835 4.46 27.54 7.07
N GLU A 836 4.23 26.36 6.51
CA GLU A 836 4.90 25.94 5.29
C GLU A 836 4.43 26.80 4.10
N GLN A 837 5.37 27.09 3.19
CA GLN A 837 5.07 27.83 1.95
C GLN A 837 4.09 27.05 1.08
N ARG A 838 3.04 27.72 0.61
CA ARG A 838 2.00 27.13 -0.25
C ARG A 838 2.34 27.18 -1.73
N PHE A 839 3.15 28.16 -2.13
CA PHE A 839 3.76 28.26 -3.45
C PHE A 839 5.15 28.87 -3.36
N GLU A 840 5.92 28.72 -4.43
CA GLU A 840 7.30 29.20 -4.50
C GLU A 840 7.38 30.70 -4.21
N ASN A 841 8.24 31.08 -3.27
CA ASN A 841 8.46 32.48 -2.84
C ASN A 841 7.24 33.17 -2.20
N SER A 842 6.20 32.43 -1.77
CA SER A 842 5.05 32.98 -1.05
C SER A 842 5.43 33.80 0.19
N HIS A 843 6.37 33.32 1.01
CA HIS A 843 6.84 34.09 2.17
C HIS A 843 7.56 35.38 1.79
N GLN A 844 8.22 35.42 0.63
CA GLN A 844 8.83 36.67 0.16
C GLN A 844 7.76 37.68 -0.22
N LEU A 845 6.75 37.25 -1.00
CA LEU A 845 5.61 38.07 -1.35
C LEU A 845 4.91 38.64 -0.09
N PHE A 846 4.69 37.81 0.93
CA PHE A 846 4.08 38.24 2.19
C PHE A 846 4.94 39.26 2.95
N ARG A 847 6.26 39.08 3.02
CA ARG A 847 7.17 40.04 3.66
C ARG A 847 7.19 41.38 2.92
N GLU A 848 7.25 41.36 1.60
CA GLU A 848 7.22 42.58 0.78
C GLU A 848 5.91 43.36 0.98
N TYR A 849 4.77 42.66 1.03
CA TYR A 849 3.48 43.28 1.32
C TYR A 849 3.39 43.84 2.75
N LEU A 850 3.85 43.07 3.75
CA LEU A 850 3.91 43.53 5.14
C LEU A 850 4.88 44.71 5.30
N GLU A 851 6.02 44.73 4.60
CA GLU A 851 6.98 45.83 4.67
C GLU A 851 6.40 47.14 4.10
N LYS A 852 5.70 47.04 2.97
CA LYS A 852 4.94 48.15 2.37
C LYS A 852 3.91 48.73 3.34
N THR A 853 3.27 47.89 4.17
CA THR A 853 2.16 48.29 5.06
C THR A 853 2.58 48.53 6.51
N ALA A 854 3.78 48.10 6.92
CA ALA A 854 4.23 48.12 8.31
C ALA A 854 4.32 49.52 8.93
N SER A 855 4.60 50.57 8.15
CA SER A 855 4.66 51.95 8.66
C SER A 855 3.34 52.44 9.24
N ILE A 856 2.21 51.87 8.80
CA ILE A 856 0.86 52.23 9.26
C ILE A 856 0.55 51.57 10.61
N TYR A 857 1.02 50.33 10.82
CA TYR A 857 0.59 49.47 11.92
C TYR A 857 1.68 49.15 12.95
N ILE A 858 2.91 49.66 12.79
CA ILE A 858 4.09 49.27 13.60
C ILE A 858 3.86 49.33 15.12
N ASN A 859 3.09 50.32 15.58
CA ASN A 859 2.82 50.54 17.00
C ASN A 859 1.69 49.65 17.56
N GLU A 860 0.88 49.06 16.68
CA GLU A 860 -0.22 48.15 17.00
C GLU A 860 0.21 46.67 16.98
N ILE A 861 1.37 46.36 16.38
CA ILE A 861 1.89 44.99 16.32
C ILE A 861 2.20 44.47 17.74
N PRO A 862 1.61 43.34 18.16
CA PRO A 862 1.94 42.74 19.44
C PRO A 862 3.41 42.28 19.50
N VAL A 863 4.12 42.62 20.57
CA VAL A 863 5.52 42.19 20.81
C VAL A 863 5.69 40.67 20.66
N LYS A 864 4.69 39.89 21.09
CA LYS A 864 4.68 38.42 20.97
C LYS A 864 4.91 37.93 19.53
N TRP A 865 4.41 38.65 18.53
CA TRP A 865 4.51 38.25 17.13
C TRP A 865 5.86 38.58 16.52
N ILE A 866 6.39 39.76 16.85
CA ILE A 866 7.77 40.15 16.50
C ILE A 866 8.73 39.10 17.06
N LEU A 867 8.61 38.77 18.35
CA LEU A 867 9.49 37.77 18.98
C LEU A 867 9.30 36.37 18.37
N ARG A 868 8.07 35.92 18.15
CA ARG A 868 7.80 34.60 17.54
C ARG A 868 8.44 34.47 16.16
N LEU A 869 8.39 35.51 15.34
CA LEU A 869 8.99 35.52 14.01
C LEU A 869 10.52 35.65 14.06
N LEU A 870 11.04 36.37 15.07
CA LEU A 870 12.47 36.55 15.29
C LEU A 870 13.16 35.25 15.72
N PHE A 871 12.46 34.38 16.45
CA PHE A 871 12.95 33.04 16.84
C PHE A 871 12.46 31.92 15.91
N ALA A 872 11.94 32.24 14.72
CA ALA A 872 11.54 31.23 13.75
C ALA A 872 12.76 30.57 13.09
N ASP A 873 12.60 29.36 12.54
CA ASP A 873 13.70 28.65 11.87
C ASP A 873 14.19 29.35 10.58
N SER A 874 13.36 30.20 9.98
CA SER A 874 13.67 30.87 8.72
C SER A 874 14.49 32.14 8.94
N VAL A 875 15.78 32.12 8.57
CA VAL A 875 16.69 33.28 8.58
C VAL A 875 16.08 34.53 7.95
N LYS A 876 15.37 34.41 6.82
CA LYS A 876 14.71 35.56 6.15
C LYS A 876 13.60 36.17 7.00
N ASN A 877 12.85 35.33 7.73
CA ASN A 877 11.82 35.79 8.66
C ASN A 877 12.44 36.42 9.91
N GLN A 878 13.53 35.84 10.43
CA GLN A 878 14.27 36.43 11.55
C GLN A 878 14.80 37.83 11.19
N LEU A 879 15.40 37.99 10.01
CA LEU A 879 15.90 39.29 9.51
C LEU A 879 14.78 40.31 9.35
N PHE A 880 13.67 39.92 8.72
CA PHE A 880 12.49 40.78 8.60
C PHE A 880 11.93 41.20 9.97
N SER A 881 11.81 40.25 10.90
CA SER A 881 11.36 40.56 12.25
C SER A 881 12.34 41.48 13.01
N PHE A 882 13.64 41.35 12.77
CA PHE A 882 14.64 42.26 13.34
C PHE A 882 14.48 43.70 12.81
N GLU A 883 14.16 43.86 11.53
CA GLU A 883 13.85 45.18 10.96
C GLU A 883 12.56 45.78 11.56
N LEU A 884 11.53 44.95 11.83
CA LEU A 884 10.37 45.40 12.59
C LEU A 884 10.73 45.79 14.03
N LEU A 885 11.54 44.98 14.72
CA LEU A 885 12.01 45.24 16.09
C LEU A 885 12.74 46.59 16.20
N LYS A 886 13.52 46.97 15.18
CA LYS A 886 14.21 48.27 15.14
C LYS A 886 13.25 49.47 15.05
N LYS A 887 12.08 49.28 14.43
CA LYS A 887 11.07 50.31 14.22
C LYS A 887 10.11 50.48 15.41
N VAL A 888 10.16 49.59 16.42
CA VAL A 888 9.34 49.74 17.64
C VAL A 888 9.88 50.89 18.49
N GLU A 889 9.08 51.96 18.64
CA GLU A 889 9.44 53.16 19.41
C GLU A 889 9.31 52.95 20.92
N ASP A 890 8.18 52.37 21.36
CA ASP A 890 7.92 52.10 22.78
C ASP A 890 8.54 50.78 23.24
N LYS A 891 9.77 50.88 23.75
CA LYS A 891 10.51 49.74 24.29
C LYS A 891 10.00 49.28 25.67
N THR A 892 9.12 50.03 26.33
CA THR A 892 8.57 49.62 27.64
C THR A 892 7.72 48.36 27.54
N LYS A 893 7.16 48.08 26.34
CA LYS A 893 6.38 46.88 26.01
C LYS A 893 7.14 45.54 26.17
N PHE A 894 8.48 45.56 26.25
CA PHE A 894 9.28 44.36 26.43
C PHE A 894 9.48 44.05 27.93
N THR A 895 9.22 42.79 28.29
CA THR A 895 9.57 42.26 29.63
C THR A 895 11.06 41.92 29.70
N LEU A 896 11.67 41.97 30.88
CA LEU A 896 13.09 41.61 31.03
C LEU A 896 13.37 40.17 30.57
N LYS A 897 12.46 39.24 30.83
CA LYS A 897 12.55 37.86 30.34
C LYS A 897 12.67 37.79 28.81
N GLN A 898 11.89 38.60 28.09
CA GLN A 898 11.97 38.67 26.63
C GLN A 898 13.30 39.30 26.17
N VAL A 899 13.74 40.37 26.81
CA VAL A 899 15.03 41.01 26.48
C VAL A 899 16.21 40.05 26.72
N ILE A 900 16.19 39.28 27.81
CA ILE A 900 17.20 38.25 28.11
C ILE A 900 17.15 37.12 27.08
N ALA A 901 15.96 36.72 26.62
CA ALA A 901 15.86 35.75 25.52
C ALA A 901 16.54 36.28 24.24
N LEU A 902 16.44 37.57 23.94
CA LEU A 902 17.12 38.19 22.79
C LEU A 902 18.65 38.19 22.93
N ALA A 903 19.18 38.29 24.14
CA ALA A 903 20.62 38.11 24.41
C ALA A 903 21.11 36.68 24.13
N ASN A 904 20.20 35.71 24.01
CA ASN A 904 20.51 34.32 23.63
C ASN A 904 20.38 34.05 22.12
N HIS A 905 19.95 35.04 21.34
CA HIS A 905 19.73 34.87 19.90
C HIS A 905 21.03 34.65 19.12
N GLU A 906 20.98 33.90 18.01
CA GLU A 906 22.17 33.58 17.21
C GLU A 906 22.78 34.78 16.48
N PHE A 907 21.94 35.73 16.05
CA PHE A 907 22.41 36.98 15.44
C PHE A 907 22.95 37.98 16.45
N LEU A 908 24.20 38.41 16.24
CA LEU A 908 24.88 39.43 17.04
C LEU A 908 24.08 40.74 17.14
N ALA A 909 23.47 41.19 16.03
CA ALA A 909 22.70 42.43 16.01
C ALA A 909 21.48 42.39 16.96
N VAL A 910 20.85 41.21 17.13
CA VAL A 910 19.75 41.00 18.07
C VAL A 910 20.25 41.03 19.52
N ARG A 911 21.40 40.41 19.80
CA ARG A 911 22.05 40.47 21.12
C ARG A 911 22.44 41.90 21.49
N GLN A 912 23.02 42.63 20.55
CA GLN A 912 23.35 44.05 20.70
C GLN A 912 22.12 44.91 20.97
N TRP A 913 20.96 44.59 20.38
CA TRP A 913 19.71 45.25 20.72
C TRP A 913 19.35 45.06 22.19
N ALA A 914 19.50 43.83 22.73
CA ALA A 914 19.28 43.54 24.15
C ALA A 914 20.29 44.28 25.04
N TRP A 915 21.57 44.34 24.66
CA TRP A 915 22.58 45.10 25.41
C TRP A 915 22.26 46.59 25.44
N ASN A 916 21.85 47.15 24.31
CA ASN A 916 21.43 48.55 24.22
C ASN A 916 20.16 48.83 25.03
N PHE A 917 19.27 47.83 25.17
CA PHE A 917 18.13 47.93 26.07
C PHE A 917 18.59 48.10 27.52
N TYR A 918 19.52 47.27 27.99
CA TYR A 918 20.10 47.38 29.34
C TYR A 918 20.77 48.75 29.56
N LYS A 919 21.62 49.18 28.63
CA LYS A 919 22.31 50.48 28.69
C LYS A 919 21.37 51.69 28.78
N LYS A 920 20.21 51.64 28.12
CA LYS A 920 19.25 52.74 28.08
C LYS A 920 18.24 52.73 29.24
N ASN A 921 18.16 51.65 30.02
CA ASN A 921 17.13 51.45 31.03
C ASN A 921 17.71 51.08 32.41
N VAL A 922 18.85 51.66 32.80
CA VAL A 922 19.60 51.30 34.01
C VAL A 922 18.71 51.28 35.27
N GLU A 923 17.90 52.30 35.51
CA GLU A 923 17.01 52.37 36.68
C GLU A 923 15.98 51.22 36.73
N ARG A 924 15.47 50.80 35.56
CA ARG A 924 14.58 49.64 35.46
C ARG A 924 15.33 48.33 35.75
N ILE A 925 16.59 48.24 35.31
CA ILE A 925 17.44 47.09 35.59
C ILE A 925 17.78 46.99 37.07
N LYS A 926 18.02 48.12 37.76
CA LYS A 926 18.26 48.15 39.21
C LYS A 926 17.02 47.76 40.01
N SER A 927 15.87 48.35 39.69
CA SER A 927 14.60 48.06 40.39
C SER A 927 14.13 46.61 40.22
N ASP A 928 14.41 45.97 39.08
CA ASP A 928 14.09 44.56 38.83
C ASP A 928 15.36 43.70 38.64
N ARG A 929 16.35 43.94 39.52
CA ARG A 929 17.68 43.31 39.49
C ARG A 929 17.61 41.79 39.39
N ASN A 930 16.77 41.15 40.19
CA ASN A 930 16.74 39.68 40.29
C ASN A 930 16.37 39.02 38.96
N HIS A 931 15.43 39.59 38.20
CA HIS A 931 15.14 39.10 36.86
C HIS A 931 16.23 39.49 35.86
N ALA A 932 16.79 40.70 35.97
CA ALA A 932 17.83 41.18 35.07
C ALA A 932 19.12 40.34 35.13
N LEU A 933 19.48 39.81 36.30
CA LEU A 933 20.65 38.96 36.47
C LEU A 933 20.61 37.69 35.59
N GLY A 934 19.44 37.27 35.11
CA GLY A 934 19.32 36.12 34.19
C GLY A 934 20.10 36.27 32.87
N ILE A 935 20.53 37.48 32.48
CA ILE A 935 21.43 37.65 31.34
C ILE A 935 22.85 37.08 31.58
N LEU A 936 23.26 36.90 32.85
CA LEU A 936 24.53 36.26 33.20
C LEU A 936 24.58 34.79 32.76
N ASP A 937 23.44 34.15 32.58
CA ASP A 937 23.32 32.78 32.08
C ASP A 937 23.23 32.70 30.54
N ALA A 938 23.49 33.81 29.83
CA ALA A 938 23.42 33.83 28.38
C ALA A 938 24.33 32.78 27.73
N LYS A 939 23.82 32.11 26.69
CA LYS A 939 24.51 31.09 25.90
C LYS A 939 25.80 31.62 25.26
N TRP A 940 25.80 32.89 24.84
CA TRP A 940 26.89 33.51 24.11
C TRP A 940 27.84 34.28 25.02
N ASP A 941 29.14 34.07 24.83
CA ASP A 941 30.21 34.65 25.65
C ASP A 941 30.19 36.18 25.62
N ASP A 942 29.92 36.77 24.45
CA ASP A 942 29.84 38.22 24.26
C ASP A 942 28.75 38.88 25.12
N SER A 943 27.62 38.20 25.31
CA SER A 943 26.50 38.70 26.10
C SER A 943 26.77 38.58 27.60
N ARG A 944 27.50 37.54 28.01
CA ARG A 944 27.97 37.42 29.39
C ARG A 944 29.06 38.42 29.70
N GLU A 945 29.99 38.66 28.77
CA GLU A 945 31.02 39.70 28.90
C GLU A 945 30.39 41.09 29.03
N PHE A 946 29.40 41.41 28.18
CA PHE A 946 28.61 42.62 28.32
C PHE A 946 27.96 42.71 29.70
N ALA A 947 27.30 41.64 30.16
CA ALA A 947 26.63 41.60 31.45
C ALA A 947 27.61 41.80 32.62
N PHE A 948 28.76 41.12 32.62
CA PHE A 948 29.80 41.27 33.63
C PHE A 948 30.28 42.71 33.74
N ASN A 949 30.52 43.35 32.59
CA ASN A 949 30.91 44.75 32.56
C ASN A 949 29.77 45.64 33.10
N PHE A 950 28.55 45.48 32.59
CA PHE A 950 27.40 46.28 32.97
C PHE A 950 27.10 46.22 34.48
N PHE A 951 27.02 45.03 35.06
CA PHE A 951 26.78 44.88 36.51
C PHE A 951 28.00 45.28 37.36
N SER A 952 29.21 45.33 36.80
CA SER A 952 30.37 45.85 37.53
C SER A 952 30.44 47.36 37.56
N THR A 953 29.93 48.05 36.54
CA THR A 953 30.09 49.50 36.36
C THR A 953 28.86 50.30 36.75
N GLU A 954 27.65 49.80 36.45
CA GLU A 954 26.41 50.55 36.66
C GLU A 954 25.79 50.34 38.06
N PHE A 955 26.18 49.28 38.76
CA PHE A 955 25.69 48.95 40.09
C PHE A 955 26.66 49.46 41.17
N THR A 956 26.11 50.02 42.24
CA THR A 956 26.85 50.41 43.45
C THR A 956 26.65 49.37 44.56
N ASP A 957 27.30 49.57 45.71
CA ASP A 957 27.15 48.68 46.86
C ASP A 957 25.73 48.69 47.46
N GLU A 958 24.97 49.77 47.29
CA GLU A 958 23.56 49.86 47.71
C GLU A 958 22.62 49.01 46.82
N ASP A 959 23.05 48.71 45.58
CA ASP A 959 22.28 47.93 44.62
C ASP A 959 22.46 46.41 44.82
N TRP A 960 23.21 45.96 45.83
CA TRP A 960 23.48 44.55 46.10
C TRP A 960 22.98 44.12 47.48
N ASP A 961 22.48 42.88 47.55
CA ASP A 961 22.33 42.16 48.81
C ASP A 961 23.12 40.85 48.79
N THR A 962 23.33 40.29 49.98
CA THR A 962 24.11 39.08 50.22
C THR A 962 23.54 37.88 49.48
N ASP A 963 22.21 37.74 49.40
CA ASP A 963 21.54 36.63 48.71
C ASP A 963 21.78 36.66 47.20
N CYS A 964 21.72 37.84 46.57
CA CYS A 964 21.97 37.99 45.14
C CYS A 964 23.43 37.71 44.79
N LEU A 965 24.37 38.23 45.57
CA LEU A 965 25.79 38.01 45.34
C LEU A 965 26.19 36.54 45.55
N VAL A 966 25.62 35.88 46.57
CA VAL A 966 25.77 34.44 46.78
C VAL A 966 25.12 33.66 45.63
N GLY A 967 23.94 34.07 45.16
CA GLY A 967 23.24 33.42 44.04
C GLY A 967 24.03 33.45 42.72
N ILE A 968 24.73 34.56 42.42
CA ILE A 968 25.64 34.63 41.26
C ILE A 968 26.84 33.70 41.47
N ALA A 969 27.38 33.68 42.69
CA ALA A 969 28.51 32.85 43.08
C ALA A 969 28.17 31.33 43.14
N ASP A 970 26.88 30.97 43.22
CA ASP A 970 26.37 29.58 43.18
C ASP A 970 26.20 29.04 41.75
N SER A 971 26.53 29.84 40.73
CA SER A 971 26.42 29.40 39.34
C SER A 971 27.30 28.19 39.05
N VAL A 972 26.74 27.23 38.31
CA VAL A 972 27.48 26.07 37.79
C VAL A 972 28.49 26.43 36.69
N ARG A 973 28.41 27.66 36.14
CA ARG A 973 29.35 28.15 35.14
C ARG A 973 30.52 28.84 35.83
N SER A 974 31.74 28.38 35.54
CA SER A 974 32.94 28.89 36.20
C SER A 974 33.22 30.38 35.94
N ASP A 975 32.85 30.92 34.78
CA ASP A 975 33.00 32.35 34.47
C ASP A 975 32.04 33.21 35.31
N VAL A 976 30.81 32.77 35.50
CA VAL A 976 29.80 33.44 36.34
C VAL A 976 30.11 33.27 37.84
N GLU A 977 30.53 32.08 38.29
CA GLU A 977 31.00 31.83 39.67
C GLU A 977 32.13 32.79 40.05
N ASN A 978 33.13 32.92 39.16
CA ASN A 978 34.26 33.83 39.38
C ASN A 978 33.82 35.30 39.37
N PHE A 979 32.87 35.66 38.51
CA PHE A 979 32.28 36.99 38.50
C PHE A 979 31.58 37.31 39.83
N GLY A 980 30.73 36.40 40.33
CA GLY A 980 30.06 36.55 41.63
C GLY A 980 31.05 36.69 42.78
N LYS A 981 32.11 35.87 42.80
CA LYS A 981 33.21 36.02 43.76
C LYS A 981 33.88 37.40 43.70
N ASN A 982 34.15 37.91 42.51
CA ASN A 982 34.76 39.23 42.33
C ASN A 982 33.81 40.35 42.83
N LEU A 983 32.51 40.22 42.59
CA LEU A 983 31.53 41.16 43.13
C LEU A 983 31.45 41.11 44.67
N ILE A 984 31.44 39.91 45.28
CA ILE A 984 31.49 39.73 46.73
C ILE A 984 32.74 40.43 47.30
N MET A 985 33.89 40.27 46.66
CA MET A 985 35.13 40.94 47.09
C MET A 985 35.06 42.47 46.92
N LYS A 986 34.51 42.96 45.80
CA LYS A 986 34.43 44.37 45.47
C LYS A 986 33.48 45.14 46.40
N PHE A 987 32.33 44.54 46.72
CA PHE A 987 31.27 45.14 47.53
C PHE A 987 31.19 44.55 48.94
N PHE A 988 32.31 44.01 49.44
CA PHE A 988 32.37 43.39 50.75
C PHE A 988 32.16 44.42 51.86
N ARG A 989 31.18 44.17 52.75
CA ARG A 989 31.04 44.88 54.02
C ARG A 989 31.31 43.94 55.19
N LYS A 990 32.06 44.42 56.18
CA LYS A 990 32.48 43.60 57.33
C LYS A 990 31.30 43.03 58.12
N GLU A 991 30.18 43.75 58.19
CA GLU A 991 28.96 43.33 58.87
C GLU A 991 28.30 42.08 58.25
N HIS A 992 28.47 41.85 56.95
CA HIS A 992 27.92 40.70 56.24
C HIS A 992 28.87 39.48 56.22
N GLY A 993 30.09 39.61 56.76
CA GLY A 993 31.10 38.55 56.67
C GLY A 993 30.70 37.23 57.34
N LEU A 994 29.94 37.29 58.44
CA LEU A 994 29.39 36.09 59.09
C LEU A 994 28.33 35.41 58.22
N GLU A 995 27.52 36.19 57.52
CA GLU A 995 26.48 35.70 56.62
C GLU A 995 27.09 35.02 55.38
N TYR A 996 28.11 35.63 54.78
CA TYR A 996 28.87 35.03 53.69
C TYR A 996 29.58 33.74 54.12
N LEU A 997 30.23 33.73 55.28
CA LEU A 997 30.84 32.52 55.82
C LEU A 997 29.81 31.39 55.95
N THR A 998 28.63 31.70 56.49
CA THR A 998 27.56 30.71 56.68
C THR A 998 27.05 30.18 55.35
N LYS A 999 26.64 31.06 54.42
CA LYS A 999 26.03 30.66 53.14
C LYS A 999 27.04 29.98 52.19
N LEU A 1000 28.23 30.55 52.04
CA LEU A 1000 29.24 30.04 51.09
C LEU A 1000 29.91 28.76 51.58
N SER A 1001 29.98 28.50 52.89
CA SER A 1001 30.56 27.26 53.43
C SER A 1001 29.78 25.99 53.03
N GLN A 1002 28.51 26.15 52.65
CA GLN A 1002 27.66 25.06 52.19
C GLN A 1002 27.91 24.70 50.71
N HIS A 1003 28.67 25.53 49.99
CA HIS A 1003 28.87 25.40 48.55
C HIS A 1003 29.82 24.22 48.19
N PRO A 1004 29.51 23.42 47.15
CA PRO A 1004 30.33 22.26 46.80
C PRO A 1004 31.58 22.59 45.98
N SER A 1005 31.64 23.73 45.29
CA SER A 1005 32.79 24.09 44.42
C SER A 1005 34.08 24.26 45.19
N GLN A 1006 35.18 23.76 44.61
CA GLN A 1006 36.53 23.92 45.16
C GLN A 1006 36.97 25.39 45.22
N ASN A 1007 36.60 26.19 44.20
CA ASN A 1007 36.95 27.61 44.14
C ASN A 1007 36.26 28.38 45.26
N MET A 1008 34.98 28.11 45.47
CA MET A 1008 34.20 28.71 46.55
C MET A 1008 34.67 28.23 47.93
N GLN A 1009 34.93 26.93 48.11
CA GLN A 1009 35.44 26.40 49.38
C GLN A 1009 36.80 26.99 49.76
N LEU A 1010 37.68 27.22 48.79
CA LEU A 1010 38.93 27.95 49.01
C LEU A 1010 38.67 29.41 49.37
N PHE A 1011 37.70 30.06 48.71
CA PHE A 1011 37.32 31.44 49.02
C PHE A 1011 36.79 31.58 50.45
N VAL A 1012 35.95 30.65 50.93
CA VAL A 1012 35.44 30.63 52.31
C VAL A 1012 36.56 30.66 53.36
N THR A 1013 37.74 30.11 53.06
CA THR A 1013 38.88 30.13 54.00
C THR A 1013 39.33 31.53 54.41
N SER A 1014 39.06 32.57 53.60
CA SER A 1014 39.43 33.96 53.97
C SER A 1014 38.54 34.55 55.05
N TYR A 1015 37.41 33.92 55.39
CA TYR A 1015 36.46 34.40 56.39
C TYR A 1015 36.63 33.73 57.76
N LEU A 1016 37.29 32.56 57.82
CA LEU A 1016 37.38 31.76 59.03
C LEU A 1016 38.03 32.51 60.20
N GLN A 1017 39.19 33.13 59.96
CA GLN A 1017 39.96 33.79 61.01
C GLN A 1017 39.21 34.97 61.65
N GLU A 1018 38.49 35.76 60.87
CA GLU A 1018 37.82 36.97 61.37
C GLU A 1018 36.46 36.65 62.00
N TYR A 1019 35.72 35.69 61.44
CA TYR A 1019 34.31 35.49 61.79
C TYR A 1019 34.02 34.25 62.64
N ALA A 1020 34.92 33.26 62.67
CA ALA A 1020 34.76 32.01 63.42
C ALA A 1020 35.78 31.80 64.58
N SER A 1021 36.79 32.66 64.73
CA SER A 1021 37.72 32.57 65.87
C SER A 1021 37.02 32.84 67.20
N ASP A 1022 37.46 32.16 68.26
CA ASP A 1022 36.98 32.31 69.65
C ASP A 1022 35.48 32.01 69.83
N LYS A 1023 34.88 31.28 68.88
CA LYS A 1023 33.44 30.94 68.82
C LYS A 1023 33.22 29.43 68.68
N PRO A 1024 33.27 28.66 69.78
CA PRO A 1024 33.13 27.19 69.75
C PRO A 1024 31.85 26.72 69.04
N GLU A 1025 30.75 27.45 69.19
CA GLU A 1025 29.46 27.18 68.56
C GLU A 1025 29.55 27.24 67.02
N LYS A 1026 30.33 28.17 66.47
CA LYS A 1026 30.52 28.31 65.02
C LYS A 1026 31.46 27.26 64.45
N LEU A 1027 32.44 26.84 65.23
CA LEU A 1027 33.31 25.73 64.85
C LEU A 1027 32.51 24.41 64.70
N LYS A 1028 31.46 24.23 65.53
CA LYS A 1028 30.51 23.12 65.42
C LYS A 1028 29.55 23.26 64.23
N GLU A 1029 29.00 24.44 63.97
CA GLU A 1029 28.15 24.68 62.78
C GLU A 1029 28.89 24.41 61.45
N LEU A 1030 30.19 24.72 61.38
CA LEU A 1030 31.02 24.54 60.20
C LEU A 1030 31.62 23.12 60.06
N GLU A 1031 31.26 22.17 60.94
CA GLU A 1031 31.79 20.80 60.94
C GLU A 1031 31.68 20.13 59.55
N PHE A 1032 30.53 20.28 58.88
CA PHE A 1032 30.32 19.71 57.54
C PHE A 1032 31.26 20.32 56.49
N TYR A 1033 31.46 21.64 56.52
CA TYR A 1033 32.36 22.34 55.61
C TYR A 1033 33.82 21.86 55.79
N PHE A 1034 34.30 21.79 57.04
CA PHE A 1034 35.65 21.32 57.33
C PHE A 1034 35.87 19.88 56.86
N ARG A 1035 34.92 18.98 57.16
CA ARG A 1035 34.97 17.58 56.70
C ARG A 1035 34.93 17.48 55.17
N SER A 1036 34.06 18.26 54.52
CA SER A 1036 33.92 18.29 53.05
C SER A 1036 35.22 18.70 52.35
N VAL A 1037 35.95 19.69 52.88
CA VAL A 1037 37.23 20.13 52.30
C VAL A 1037 38.37 19.15 52.62
N LEU A 1038 38.49 18.72 53.88
CA LEU A 1038 39.62 17.91 54.34
C LEU A 1038 39.59 16.46 53.81
N SER A 1039 38.40 15.90 53.58
CA SER A 1039 38.24 14.52 53.06
C SER A 1039 38.58 14.35 51.56
N ARG A 1040 38.71 15.44 50.79
CA ARG A 1040 39.00 15.37 49.34
C ARG A 1040 40.42 14.90 49.07
N VAL A 1041 40.60 13.69 48.51
CA VAL A 1041 41.92 13.14 48.19
C VAL A 1041 42.58 13.91 47.04
N ASN A 1042 43.84 14.32 47.19
CA ASN A 1042 44.67 15.01 46.17
C ASN A 1042 44.09 16.31 45.58
N LYS A 1043 43.17 16.99 46.27
CA LYS A 1043 42.59 18.28 45.82
C LYS A 1043 42.60 19.31 46.96
N SER A 1044 42.45 20.59 46.60
CA SER A 1044 42.25 21.71 47.54
C SER A 1044 43.36 21.90 48.60
N ARG A 1045 44.62 21.59 48.26
CA ARG A 1045 45.77 21.66 49.17
C ARG A 1045 45.86 22.98 49.97
N THR A 1046 45.74 24.12 49.28
CA THR A 1046 45.78 25.45 49.91
C THR A 1046 44.65 25.65 50.92
N ALA A 1047 43.43 25.20 50.60
CA ALA A 1047 42.29 25.31 51.50
C ALA A 1047 42.45 24.38 52.71
N LYS A 1048 42.94 23.15 52.51
CA LYS A 1048 43.21 22.19 53.58
C LYS A 1048 44.22 22.72 54.58
N ASN A 1049 45.34 23.27 54.11
CA ASN A 1049 46.36 23.82 55.01
C ASN A 1049 45.79 24.96 55.85
N ARG A 1050 45.06 25.91 55.24
CA ARG A 1050 44.41 27.02 55.96
C ARG A 1050 43.41 26.54 57.01
N ILE A 1051 42.63 25.51 56.70
CA ILE A 1051 41.65 24.93 57.63
C ILE A 1051 42.36 24.21 58.78
N LEU A 1052 43.36 23.37 58.49
CA LEU A 1052 44.12 22.65 59.53
C LEU A 1052 44.82 23.62 60.48
N ASP A 1053 45.45 24.67 59.95
CA ASP A 1053 46.10 25.71 60.77
C ASP A 1053 45.09 26.49 61.63
N PHE A 1054 43.88 26.75 61.10
CA PHE A 1054 42.80 27.40 61.84
C PHE A 1054 42.26 26.50 62.96
N LEU A 1055 41.96 25.23 62.66
CA LEU A 1055 41.46 24.25 63.63
C LEU A 1055 42.48 23.96 64.74
N GLU A 1056 43.78 23.90 64.40
CA GLU A 1056 44.85 23.74 65.39
C GLU A 1056 44.86 24.91 66.40
N LYS A 1057 44.80 26.15 65.90
CA LYS A 1057 44.79 27.34 66.76
C LYS A 1057 43.55 27.39 67.65
N GLU A 1058 42.36 27.15 67.10
CA GLU A 1058 41.11 27.22 67.84
C GLU A 1058 40.96 26.08 68.85
N GLY A 1059 41.40 24.87 68.50
CA GLY A 1059 41.37 23.71 69.39
C GLY A 1059 42.18 23.92 70.68
N ARG A 1060 43.27 24.68 70.64
CA ARG A 1060 44.12 24.91 71.83
C ARG A 1060 43.47 25.83 72.87
N LYS A 1061 42.54 26.70 72.46
CA LYS A 1061 42.08 27.83 73.29
C LYS A 1061 41.14 27.44 74.42
N ASN A 1062 40.24 26.48 74.19
CA ASN A 1062 39.29 26.02 75.21
C ASN A 1062 38.88 24.57 74.96
N LYS A 1063 38.31 23.93 75.98
CA LYS A 1063 37.93 22.51 75.97
C LYS A 1063 36.85 22.19 74.92
N GLU A 1064 35.85 23.05 74.73
CA GLU A 1064 34.73 22.82 73.82
C GLU A 1064 35.16 22.84 72.34
N SER A 1065 36.01 23.80 71.96
CA SER A 1065 36.67 23.83 70.66
C SER A 1065 37.58 22.61 70.47
N ALA A 1066 38.35 22.22 71.49
CA ALA A 1066 39.20 21.05 71.45
C ALA A 1066 38.42 19.75 71.19
N GLU A 1067 37.27 19.57 71.83
CA GLU A 1067 36.36 18.42 71.61
C GLU A 1067 35.85 18.37 70.17
N THR A 1068 35.41 19.51 69.63
CA THR A 1068 34.86 19.58 68.27
C THR A 1068 35.95 19.39 67.20
N VAL A 1069 37.11 20.04 67.35
CA VAL A 1069 38.26 19.87 66.44
C VAL A 1069 38.74 18.42 66.47
N SER A 1070 38.90 17.85 67.67
CA SER A 1070 39.37 16.47 67.83
C SER A 1070 38.42 15.49 67.17
N LYS A 1071 37.10 15.65 67.32
CA LYS A 1071 36.10 14.81 66.64
C LYS A 1071 36.20 14.89 65.10
N ILE A 1072 36.43 16.08 64.55
CA ILE A 1072 36.60 16.28 63.10
C ILE A 1072 37.87 15.56 62.60
N LEU A 1073 38.98 15.76 63.30
CA LEU A 1073 40.29 15.25 62.87
C LEU A 1073 40.48 13.77 63.17
N ASP A 1074 39.86 13.23 64.22
CA ASP A 1074 40.00 11.82 64.62
C ASP A 1074 39.47 10.88 63.53
N ASP A 1075 38.30 11.19 62.96
CA ASP A 1075 37.77 10.48 61.78
C ASP A 1075 38.67 10.61 60.55
N LEU A 1076 39.32 11.77 60.38
CA LEU A 1076 40.18 12.07 59.24
C LEU A 1076 41.61 11.51 59.40
N SER A 1077 42.04 11.18 60.63
CA SER A 1077 43.35 10.60 60.94
C SER A 1077 43.54 9.19 60.36
N ALA A 1078 42.42 8.52 60.02
CA ALA A 1078 42.39 7.25 59.32
C ALA A 1078 42.61 7.35 57.79
N THR A 1079 42.77 8.57 57.25
CA THR A 1079 42.98 8.79 55.80
C THR A 1079 44.27 8.13 55.27
N SER A 1080 44.27 7.75 53.99
CA SER A 1080 45.44 7.18 53.30
C SER A 1080 46.47 8.23 52.85
N ALA A 1081 46.13 9.53 52.89
CA ALA A 1081 47.02 10.61 52.53
C ALA A 1081 48.03 10.90 53.66
N VAL A 1082 49.30 10.48 53.49
CA VAL A 1082 50.36 10.51 54.52
C VAL A 1082 50.55 11.89 55.15
N GLN A 1083 50.56 12.96 54.35
CA GLN A 1083 50.75 14.34 54.86
C GLN A 1083 49.56 14.85 55.68
N ASP A 1084 48.33 14.63 55.20
CA ASP A 1084 47.12 15.07 55.91
C ASP A 1084 46.95 14.25 57.20
N LYS A 1085 47.25 12.95 57.13
CA LYS A 1085 47.29 12.04 58.29
C LYS A 1085 48.28 12.50 59.35
N ALA A 1086 49.52 12.80 58.96
CA ALA A 1086 50.55 13.26 59.89
C ALA A 1086 50.10 14.53 60.61
N LYS A 1087 49.63 15.55 59.87
CA LYS A 1087 49.19 16.82 60.47
C LYS A 1087 47.95 16.65 61.38
N CYS A 1088 47.00 15.77 61.02
CA CYS A 1088 45.86 15.47 61.90
C CYS A 1088 46.32 14.78 63.19
N ILE A 1089 47.21 13.80 63.11
CA ILE A 1089 47.78 13.10 64.28
C ILE A 1089 48.53 14.08 65.18
N ASP A 1090 49.33 14.98 64.61
CA ASP A 1090 50.07 16.00 65.36
C ASP A 1090 49.11 16.89 66.17
N ILE A 1091 48.10 17.47 65.50
CA ILE A 1091 47.12 18.35 66.15
C ILE A 1091 46.35 17.59 67.24
N ILE A 1092 45.86 16.38 66.96
CA ILE A 1092 45.12 15.58 67.97
C ILE A 1092 46.00 15.25 69.17
N SER A 1093 47.27 14.90 68.95
CA SER A 1093 48.23 14.57 70.02
C SER A 1093 48.47 15.78 70.92
N GLU A 1094 48.69 16.96 70.34
CA GLU A 1094 48.87 18.20 71.09
C GLU A 1094 47.62 18.59 71.87
N LEU A 1095 46.43 18.50 71.26
CA LEU A 1095 45.18 18.79 71.95
C LEU A 1095 44.92 17.81 73.11
N LYS A 1096 45.25 16.52 72.94
CA LYS A 1096 45.15 15.49 74.00
C LYS A 1096 46.12 15.74 75.15
N MET A 1097 47.30 16.28 74.89
CA MET A 1097 48.25 16.69 75.94
C MET A 1097 47.71 17.89 76.75
N ILE A 1098 47.10 18.87 76.08
CA ILE A 1098 46.53 20.06 76.74
C ILE A 1098 45.23 19.69 77.49
N TYR A 1099 44.41 18.81 76.92
CA TYR A 1099 43.13 18.37 77.47
C TYR A 1099 43.07 16.82 77.54
N PRO A 1100 43.59 16.20 78.63
CA PRO A 1100 43.69 14.75 78.75
C PRO A 1100 42.36 13.99 78.65
N GLN A 1101 41.23 14.67 78.91
CA GLN A 1101 39.89 14.09 78.93
C GLN A 1101 39.22 13.98 77.54
N LEU A 1102 39.88 14.42 76.45
CA LEU A 1102 39.32 14.32 75.10
C LEU A 1102 39.09 12.86 74.71
N ASN A 1103 37.92 12.53 74.14
CA ASN A 1103 37.60 11.18 73.68
C ASN A 1103 37.99 11.03 72.20
N VAL A 1104 39.17 10.46 71.94
CA VAL A 1104 39.76 10.23 70.61
C VAL A 1104 40.37 8.84 70.53
N HIS A 1105 40.44 8.25 69.34
CA HIS A 1105 41.01 6.92 69.13
C HIS A 1105 42.54 6.87 69.33
N LEU A 1106 43.22 8.01 69.21
CA LEU A 1106 44.66 8.13 69.42
C LEU A 1106 45.04 7.93 70.90
N GLN A 1107 45.89 6.94 71.18
CA GLN A 1107 46.47 6.68 72.50
C GLN A 1107 47.91 7.22 72.58
N LEU A 1108 48.17 8.08 73.57
CA LEU A 1108 49.52 8.53 73.89
C LEU A 1108 50.16 7.50 74.83
N ILE A 1109 51.21 6.83 74.36
CA ILE A 1109 52.01 5.91 75.18
C ILE A 1109 53.12 6.75 75.81
N SER A 1110 53.18 6.77 77.15
CA SER A 1110 54.22 7.48 77.92
C SER A 1110 55.58 6.82 77.83
#